data_AF-Q2NEM8-F1
#
_entry.id   AF-Q2NEM8-F1
#
_cell.length_a   1.000
_cell.length_b   1.000
_cell.length_c   1.000
_cell.angle_alpha   90.00
_cell.angle_beta   90.00
_cell.angle_gamma   90.00
#
_symmetry.space_group_name_H-M   'P 1'
#
loop_
_entity.id
_entity.type
_entity.pdbx_description
1 polymer ?
#
loop_
_entity_poly.entity_id
_entity_poly.type
_entity_poly.pdbx_seq_one_letter_code
_entity_poly.pdbx_strand_id
1 'polypeptide(L)'
;MKRIFPIFIILTLLLCISTVSASENNTNTDTTQKVVDNTVNSNTYTTIEDIKTQSSESKYSKTAKDATKQVKTVEDTKTLKTQETHKIQSISSNKTLKTANVKYSKIYVSTTGKDSNAGTQNAPKATIKNALKSVTNKGTIYLNKGTYYENKIYINKTVAIVGSDTKGTILNGKGSHVFTIASNIKVKFEKFTITNASDKQGGAIYNKGYLKLQTMKISNSRATYGGAIYNKNELIGIKTSFSSNKATHGGAIYNTDSASMVNCTYNKNQATNIGGVIYSTGKITLQGNNLTQNYGSAIYLAKNKQNNKITNTQFISNNGVLGGAIYNDGQINIKKSTFQSNKATKNGGAIYNKNIYNSRNSKYIQNTAKINGGAIYTTNNLYINSNTFTSNNATGNGGAIYNTATLNAKSTTLQSNRAQKGGAIYSANGKVNINNSILLNNNNVDIYAFKGSTTANYNWWGTNSMPSSQRKVNVVTKNWIYFKISSPSSKYINEVCEITTTFNKVYNGKTLTDYNTKLLPALPVKLTVNGGGINKIYNYNVAGTKKISLKFTKEGVVNFKTYTPNITVNAATTIKSKITEGPVTGVFLKMNTDIDTNTVKKWVNAGVTDVYVQAKASTNDVVQLKKVISLCKNTNIRVHAWVICFKTSNGFNIGSSQQTLIKNFVAKVVKIPGVDGVCLDYARYSGTNPSIVNPNIVTNFVKQINNIVKSHNKQQKVSMCVFAEKSGSKTYYGQDYAALSPYVDVMMPMAYRYDYNAGQNWLKSVTNYVVKEAKYSKVVTILQTYIEKGGSYPKLPVSSLKSDAKVAMSGGSYGYALFREGLISSFPPAAKNL
;
A
#
# COMPACT_ATOMS: atom_id res chain seq x y z
N MET A 1 -67.47 9.60 30.21
CA MET A 1 -68.92 9.56 29.85
C MET A 1 -69.04 9.44 28.34
N LYS A 2 -70.01 8.64 27.82
CA LYS A 2 -70.75 8.71 26.52
C LYS A 2 -69.97 9.13 25.23
N ARG A 3 -70.10 8.49 24.05
CA ARG A 3 -70.96 7.42 23.49
C ARG A 3 -70.34 6.98 22.11
N ILE A 4 -70.36 5.69 21.70
CA ILE A 4 -71.26 5.06 20.67
C ILE A 4 -71.19 5.74 19.28
N PHE A 5 -70.99 5.12 18.09
CA PHE A 5 -70.96 3.71 17.58
C PHE A 5 -70.15 3.62 16.22
N PRO A 6 -69.93 2.45 15.58
CA PRO A 6 -69.10 2.28 14.36
C PRO A 6 -69.89 2.04 13.04
N ILE A 7 -69.22 2.06 11.86
CA ILE A 7 -69.46 1.18 10.66
C ILE A 7 -68.47 1.45 9.47
N PHE A 8 -67.89 0.36 8.95
CA PHE A 8 -67.30 -0.01 7.63
C PHE A 8 -66.75 0.95 6.52
N ILE A 9 -65.75 0.36 5.80
CA ILE A 9 -65.50 0.33 4.32
C ILE A 9 -64.39 1.21 3.66
N ILE A 10 -63.25 0.53 3.38
CA ILE A 10 -62.52 0.41 2.08
C ILE A 10 -61.46 1.46 1.57
N LEU A 11 -60.26 0.90 1.35
CA LEU A 11 -59.16 1.16 0.39
C LEU A 11 -58.10 2.29 0.51
N THR A 12 -56.87 1.83 0.20
CA THR A 12 -55.71 2.47 -0.45
C THR A 12 -54.70 3.35 0.32
N LEU A 13 -53.45 2.84 0.34
CA LEU A 13 -52.15 3.54 0.25
C LEU A 13 -51.77 4.60 1.31
N LEU A 14 -50.78 4.28 2.18
CA LEU A 14 -49.34 4.60 1.96
C LEU A 14 -48.45 4.34 3.21
N LEU A 15 -47.20 3.97 2.92
CA LEU A 15 -45.96 4.25 3.67
C LEU A 15 -45.66 3.67 5.08
N CYS A 16 -44.47 3.06 5.11
CA CYS A 16 -43.37 3.25 6.06
C CYS A 16 -43.05 2.20 7.16
N ILE A 17 -41.95 1.48 6.86
CA ILE A 17 -40.80 1.25 7.76
C ILE A 17 -41.09 0.47 9.05
N SER A 18 -40.74 -0.82 9.01
CA SER A 18 -40.14 -1.51 10.15
C SER A 18 -38.83 -2.18 9.74
N THR A 19 -37.78 -1.91 10.50
CA THR A 19 -36.45 -2.50 10.29
C THR A 19 -36.40 -3.91 10.88
N VAL A 20 -36.02 -4.92 10.08
CA VAL A 20 -35.58 -6.22 10.60
C VAL A 20 -34.18 -6.52 10.09
N SER A 21 -33.24 -6.58 11.02
CA SER A 21 -31.88 -7.06 10.78
C SER A 21 -31.86 -8.59 10.84
N ALA A 22 -31.86 -9.25 9.69
CA ALA A 22 -31.59 -10.69 9.62
C ALA A 22 -30.08 -10.94 9.75
N SER A 23 -29.66 -11.52 10.86
CA SER A 23 -28.31 -12.05 11.05
C SER A 23 -28.24 -13.49 10.54
N GLU A 24 -27.67 -13.71 9.36
CA GLU A 24 -27.29 -15.06 8.92
C GLU A 24 -25.84 -15.35 9.29
N ASN A 25 -25.68 -16.18 10.33
CA ASN A 25 -24.43 -16.92 10.54
C ASN A 25 -24.26 -17.91 9.40
N ASN A 26 -23.13 -17.86 8.69
CA ASN A 26 -22.69 -18.97 7.86
C ASN A 26 -21.19 -19.18 8.06
N THR A 27 -20.88 -20.07 9.00
CA THR A 27 -19.52 -20.54 9.28
C THR A 27 -19.07 -21.46 8.16
N ASN A 28 -18.05 -21.04 7.41
CA ASN A 28 -17.24 -21.98 6.65
C ASN A 28 -15.77 -21.67 6.91
N THR A 29 -15.11 -22.60 7.58
CA THR A 29 -13.69 -22.56 7.93
C THR A 29 -12.84 -22.80 6.69
N ASP A 30 -12.08 -21.79 6.26
CA ASP A 30 -11.04 -21.96 5.24
C ASP A 30 -9.67 -21.88 5.90
N THR A 31 -8.88 -22.95 5.76
CA THR A 31 -7.66 -23.17 6.53
C THR A 31 -6.50 -22.32 6.03
N THR A 32 -5.66 -21.88 6.97
CA THR A 32 -4.50 -21.03 6.70
C THR A 32 -3.47 -21.73 5.81
N GLN A 33 -3.26 -21.22 4.60
CA GLN A 33 -2.05 -21.50 3.83
C GLN A 33 -1.19 -20.24 3.70
N LYS A 34 -0.01 -20.26 4.33
CA LYS A 34 0.99 -19.19 4.24
C LYS A 34 1.47 -19.06 2.80
N VAL A 35 1.19 -17.93 2.15
CA VAL A 35 1.88 -17.54 0.92
C VAL A 35 3.16 -16.80 1.32
N VAL A 36 4.31 -17.35 0.95
CA VAL A 36 5.59 -16.65 1.02
C VAL A 36 5.68 -15.73 -0.20
N ASP A 37 5.63 -14.42 0.04
CA ASP A 37 5.92 -13.42 -0.99
C ASP A 37 7.39 -13.50 -1.38
N ASN A 38 7.68 -13.79 -2.66
CA ASN A 38 8.97 -13.51 -3.28
C ASN A 38 8.75 -12.59 -4.48
N THR A 39 8.89 -11.28 -4.23
CA THR A 39 8.90 -10.25 -5.26
C THR A 39 10.24 -10.21 -5.99
N VAL A 40 10.22 -10.37 -7.32
CA VAL A 40 11.36 -10.01 -8.18
C VAL A 40 10.86 -9.05 -9.27
N ASN A 41 11.71 -8.06 -9.59
CA ASN A 41 11.41 -6.93 -10.47
C ASN A 41 11.41 -7.30 -11.97
N SER A 42 10.96 -6.33 -12.77
CA SER A 42 10.73 -6.37 -14.21
C SER A 42 11.96 -6.25 -15.12
N ASN A 43 11.76 -6.58 -16.40
CA ASN A 43 12.65 -6.42 -17.57
C ASN A 43 13.72 -7.53 -17.67
N THR A 44 13.99 -8.15 -18.82
CA THR A 44 14.04 -7.65 -20.22
C THR A 44 13.52 -8.67 -21.25
N TYR A 45 13.38 -8.23 -22.52
CA TYR A 45 13.23 -9.11 -23.69
C TYR A 45 14.58 -9.26 -24.41
N THR A 46 15.00 -10.49 -24.68
CA THR A 46 16.00 -10.81 -25.72
C THR A 46 15.74 -12.21 -26.27
N THR A 47 16.07 -12.41 -27.54
CA THR A 47 15.94 -13.66 -28.30
C THR A 47 17.31 -14.26 -28.61
N ILE A 48 17.31 -15.53 -29.06
CA ILE A 48 18.35 -16.26 -29.84
C ILE A 48 18.90 -17.52 -29.13
N GLU A 49 19.31 -18.44 -30.00
CA GLU A 49 19.45 -19.89 -29.99
C GLU A 49 20.48 -20.58 -29.07
N ASP A 50 20.29 -21.91 -28.98
CA ASP A 50 21.25 -23.02 -28.86
C ASP A 50 22.35 -23.02 -27.77
N ILE A 51 22.37 -24.08 -26.94
CA ILE A 51 23.27 -25.24 -27.12
C ILE A 51 22.98 -26.38 -26.11
N LYS A 52 22.99 -27.59 -26.68
CA LYS A 52 23.19 -28.99 -26.20
C LYS A 52 23.42 -29.36 -24.70
N THR A 53 22.83 -30.52 -24.38
CA THR A 53 23.38 -31.73 -23.68
C THR A 53 23.57 -31.84 -22.16
N GLN A 54 23.38 -33.10 -21.71
CA GLN A 54 23.86 -33.76 -20.49
C GLN A 54 23.27 -33.24 -19.16
N SER A 55 22.30 -33.95 -18.55
CA SER A 55 22.42 -35.21 -17.79
C SER A 55 22.95 -35.03 -16.37
N SER A 56 22.11 -35.26 -15.37
CA SER A 56 22.48 -35.98 -14.15
C SER A 56 21.27 -36.28 -13.28
N GLU A 57 21.44 -37.35 -12.52
CA GLU A 57 20.54 -37.96 -11.57
C GLU A 57 20.11 -37.02 -10.42
N SER A 58 19.06 -37.42 -9.69
CA SER A 58 18.98 -37.10 -8.26
C SER A 58 18.68 -38.38 -7.47
N LYS A 59 19.52 -38.65 -6.46
CA LYS A 59 19.36 -39.68 -5.43
C LYS A 59 19.22 -39.00 -4.05
N TYR A 60 18.77 -39.79 -3.07
CA TYR A 60 18.60 -39.48 -1.63
C TYR A 60 17.36 -38.63 -1.27
N SER A 61 16.65 -38.88 -0.14
CA SER A 61 16.85 -39.82 0.99
C SER A 61 15.55 -40.63 1.28
N LYS A 62 15.53 -41.89 1.78
CA LYS A 62 15.82 -42.37 3.16
C LYS A 62 15.03 -41.59 4.25
N THR A 63 14.35 -42.18 5.25
CA THR A 63 14.37 -43.55 5.82
C THR A 63 13.12 -43.91 6.68
N ALA A 64 12.70 -45.20 6.73
CA ALA A 64 12.12 -46.00 7.85
C ALA A 64 11.60 -47.35 7.27
N LYS A 65 12.14 -48.56 7.55
CA LYS A 65 12.19 -49.39 8.79
C LYS A 65 10.81 -49.86 9.30
N ASP A 66 10.55 -51.12 9.71
CA ASP A 66 11.26 -52.44 9.69
C ASP A 66 10.20 -53.56 10.00
N ALA A 67 10.34 -54.89 9.78
CA ALA A 67 11.04 -55.71 8.78
C ALA A 67 10.74 -57.25 8.93
N THR A 68 10.10 -57.93 7.97
CA THR A 68 9.99 -59.43 7.87
C THR A 68 10.18 -59.90 6.41
N LYS A 69 11.27 -60.60 6.03
CA LYS A 69 11.57 -62.05 6.15
C LYS A 69 10.49 -62.98 5.58
N GLN A 70 10.75 -64.12 4.91
CA GLN A 70 11.89 -64.76 4.18
C GLN A 70 11.35 -66.15 3.71
N VAL A 71 11.79 -66.88 2.67
CA VAL A 71 12.51 -66.61 1.39
C VAL A 71 12.46 -67.92 0.55
N LYS A 72 12.44 -67.87 -0.80
CA LYS A 72 13.10 -68.86 -1.71
C LYS A 72 12.95 -68.53 -3.20
N THR A 73 14.08 -68.27 -3.85
CA THR A 73 14.32 -68.27 -5.30
C THR A 73 14.82 -69.64 -5.76
N VAL A 74 14.48 -70.06 -6.98
CA VAL A 74 15.42 -70.75 -7.89
C VAL A 74 15.11 -70.26 -9.31
N GLU A 75 16.11 -69.64 -9.96
CA GLU A 75 16.14 -69.47 -11.41
C GLU A 75 16.62 -70.79 -12.03
N ASP A 76 16.23 -71.10 -13.28
CA ASP A 76 17.31 -71.31 -14.24
C ASP A 76 16.90 -71.07 -15.70
N THR A 77 17.90 -70.67 -16.48
CA THR A 77 17.80 -70.35 -17.90
C THR A 77 18.44 -71.45 -18.74
N LYS A 78 17.95 -71.67 -19.97
CA LYS A 78 18.83 -71.95 -21.13
C LYS A 78 18.13 -71.87 -22.47
N THR A 79 18.47 -70.83 -23.23
CA THR A 79 18.39 -70.80 -24.70
C THR A 79 19.44 -71.70 -25.33
N LEU A 80 19.12 -72.34 -26.46
CA LEU A 80 20.04 -72.49 -27.59
C LEU A 80 19.26 -72.71 -28.91
N LYS A 81 19.88 -72.31 -30.02
CA LYS A 81 19.40 -72.45 -31.41
C LYS A 81 19.80 -73.87 -31.90
N THR A 82 19.35 -74.43 -33.03
CA THR A 82 19.37 -73.87 -34.40
C THR A 82 18.46 -74.62 -35.39
N GLN A 83 18.32 -74.00 -36.57
CA GLN A 83 17.68 -74.42 -37.82
C GLN A 83 17.70 -75.93 -38.17
N GLU A 84 16.64 -76.37 -38.85
CA GLU A 84 16.79 -77.15 -40.09
C GLU A 84 15.66 -76.86 -41.08
N THR A 85 15.88 -77.13 -42.37
CA THR A 85 15.04 -76.70 -43.50
C THR A 85 14.46 -77.86 -44.30
N HIS A 86 13.18 -77.79 -44.68
CA HIS A 86 12.65 -78.57 -45.81
C HIS A 86 11.76 -77.76 -46.76
N LYS A 87 11.70 -78.24 -48.00
CA LYS A 87 11.17 -77.56 -49.20
C LYS A 87 9.69 -77.86 -49.47
N ILE A 88 9.00 -76.81 -49.94
CA ILE A 88 8.06 -76.79 -51.10
C ILE A 88 6.97 -77.87 -51.17
N GLN A 89 5.70 -77.42 -51.13
CA GLN A 89 4.77 -77.72 -52.23
C GLN A 89 3.74 -76.61 -52.43
N SER A 90 3.45 -76.32 -53.71
CA SER A 90 2.54 -75.27 -54.15
C SER A 90 1.10 -75.80 -54.26
N ILE A 91 0.14 -75.11 -53.66
CA ILE A 91 -1.27 -75.20 -54.07
C ILE A 91 -1.79 -73.80 -54.39
N SER A 92 -1.91 -73.54 -55.69
CA SER A 92 -2.67 -72.42 -56.22
C SER A 92 -4.16 -72.67 -56.01
N SER A 93 -4.79 -71.89 -55.13
CA SER A 93 -6.24 -71.72 -55.17
C SER A 93 -6.61 -70.26 -54.96
N ASN A 94 -7.10 -69.63 -56.04
CA ASN A 94 -7.66 -68.29 -56.03
C ASN A 94 -8.98 -68.27 -55.24
N LYS A 95 -8.90 -68.32 -53.91
CA LYS A 95 -10.02 -67.99 -53.04
C LYS A 95 -9.89 -66.54 -52.66
N THR A 96 -10.73 -65.69 -53.26
CA THR A 96 -10.81 -64.26 -52.94
C THR A 96 -11.24 -64.10 -51.48
N LEU A 97 -10.26 -64.04 -50.58
CA LEU A 97 -10.48 -63.64 -49.20
C LEU A 97 -11.07 -62.23 -49.22
N LYS A 98 -12.40 -62.13 -49.07
CA LYS A 98 -13.04 -60.93 -48.53
C LYS A 98 -12.41 -60.71 -47.17
N THR A 99 -11.36 -59.88 -47.13
CA THR A 99 -10.69 -59.51 -45.91
C THR A 99 -11.74 -58.90 -44.99
N ALA A 100 -12.08 -59.62 -43.92
CA ALA A 100 -12.86 -59.06 -42.84
C ALA A 100 -12.19 -57.72 -42.47
N ASN A 101 -12.96 -56.64 -42.39
CA ASN A 101 -12.43 -55.31 -42.09
C ASN A 101 -11.89 -55.30 -40.66
N VAL A 102 -10.64 -55.75 -40.47
CA VAL A 102 -9.96 -55.79 -39.18
C VAL A 102 -9.86 -54.35 -38.69
N LYS A 103 -10.51 -54.09 -37.55
CA LYS A 103 -10.51 -52.75 -36.96
C LYS A 103 -9.44 -52.68 -35.88
N TYR A 104 -8.58 -51.66 -35.95
CA TYR A 104 -7.50 -51.47 -34.99
C TYR A 104 -7.80 -50.32 -34.03
N SER A 105 -7.29 -50.42 -32.80
CA SER A 105 -7.37 -49.36 -31.78
C SER A 105 -6.37 -48.23 -32.02
N LYS A 106 -5.29 -48.51 -32.76
CA LYS A 106 -4.29 -47.55 -33.22
C LYS A 106 -4.11 -47.72 -34.73
N ILE A 107 -4.19 -46.63 -35.49
CA ILE A 107 -3.90 -46.57 -36.93
C ILE A 107 -2.83 -45.49 -37.16
N TYR A 108 -1.89 -45.75 -38.06
CA TYR A 108 -0.87 -44.80 -38.48
C TYR A 108 -1.12 -44.35 -39.93
N VAL A 109 -0.90 -43.06 -40.20
CA VAL A 109 -1.05 -42.43 -41.51
C VAL A 109 0.26 -41.70 -41.86
N SER A 110 0.69 -41.83 -43.10
CA SER A 110 1.93 -41.22 -43.64
C SER A 110 1.70 -40.75 -45.07
N THR A 111 2.30 -39.63 -45.47
CA THR A 111 2.27 -39.16 -46.87
C THR A 111 2.96 -40.12 -47.85
N THR A 112 3.75 -41.07 -47.34
CA THR A 112 4.39 -42.17 -48.07
C THR A 112 3.66 -43.52 -47.94
N GLY A 113 2.53 -43.55 -47.22
CA GLY A 113 1.73 -44.77 -47.01
C GLY A 113 0.90 -45.18 -48.24
N LYS A 114 0.17 -46.30 -48.10
CA LYS A 114 -0.80 -46.76 -49.10
C LYS A 114 -2.12 -47.10 -48.41
N ASP A 115 -3.24 -46.75 -49.03
CA ASP A 115 -4.58 -46.94 -48.43
C ASP A 115 -5.05 -48.41 -48.38
N SER A 116 -4.37 -49.29 -49.12
CA SER A 116 -4.46 -50.75 -48.99
C SER A 116 -3.74 -51.31 -47.76
N ASN A 117 -2.83 -50.56 -47.13
CA ASN A 117 -2.09 -51.03 -45.97
C ASN A 117 -3.00 -51.19 -44.74
N ALA A 118 -2.63 -52.08 -43.82
CA ALA A 118 -3.35 -52.32 -42.57
C ALA A 118 -3.46 -51.06 -41.67
N GLY A 119 -2.49 -50.15 -41.74
CA GLY A 119 -2.40 -48.98 -40.86
C GLY A 119 -1.56 -49.21 -39.61
N THR A 120 -0.64 -50.18 -39.62
CA THR A 120 0.38 -50.35 -38.59
C THR A 120 1.50 -49.31 -38.77
N GLN A 121 2.41 -49.20 -37.80
CA GLN A 121 3.51 -48.22 -37.88
C GLN A 121 4.46 -48.48 -39.08
N ASN A 122 4.68 -49.75 -39.44
CA ASN A 122 5.53 -50.15 -40.57
C ASN A 122 4.76 -50.17 -41.91
N ALA A 123 3.43 -50.30 -41.87
CA ALA A 123 2.55 -50.24 -43.04
C ALA A 123 1.44 -49.19 -42.81
N PRO A 124 1.78 -47.88 -42.80
CA PRO A 124 0.82 -46.81 -42.56
C PRO A 124 -0.12 -46.62 -43.75
N LYS A 125 -1.33 -46.13 -43.48
CA LYS A 125 -2.29 -45.72 -44.52
C LYS A 125 -1.87 -44.40 -45.17
N ALA A 126 -2.38 -44.10 -46.36
CA ALA A 126 -2.07 -42.83 -47.04
C ALA A 126 -2.97 -41.70 -46.54
N THR A 127 -4.25 -42.00 -46.24
CA THR A 127 -5.27 -40.99 -45.92
C THR A 127 -5.93 -41.17 -44.57
N ILE A 128 -6.30 -40.04 -43.95
CA ILE A 128 -7.14 -39.95 -42.76
C ILE A 128 -8.54 -40.52 -43.06
N LYS A 129 -9.09 -40.27 -44.25
CA LYS A 129 -10.37 -40.86 -44.69
C LYS A 129 -10.37 -42.39 -44.65
N ASN A 130 -9.30 -43.04 -45.09
CA ASN A 130 -9.20 -44.49 -45.03
C ASN A 130 -8.96 -44.99 -43.60
N ALA A 131 -8.11 -44.30 -42.83
CA ALA A 131 -7.90 -44.59 -41.42
C ALA A 131 -9.21 -44.58 -40.60
N LEU A 132 -10.14 -43.66 -40.87
CA LEU A 132 -11.46 -43.60 -40.22
C LEU A 132 -12.36 -44.82 -40.52
N LYS A 133 -12.15 -45.53 -41.64
CA LYS A 133 -12.85 -46.78 -41.94
C LYS A 133 -12.36 -47.91 -41.01
N SER A 134 -11.04 -48.09 -40.92
CA SER A 134 -10.38 -49.16 -40.16
C SER A 134 -10.21 -48.89 -38.66
N VAL A 135 -10.30 -47.66 -38.16
CA VAL A 135 -10.18 -47.40 -36.72
C VAL A 135 -11.43 -47.88 -35.97
N THR A 136 -11.22 -48.49 -34.79
CA THR A 136 -12.30 -48.80 -33.84
C THR A 136 -12.90 -47.55 -33.22
N ASN A 137 -14.12 -47.66 -32.67
CA ASN A 137 -14.67 -46.60 -31.83
C ASN A 137 -13.82 -46.47 -30.55
N LYS A 138 -13.55 -45.22 -30.13
CA LYS A 138 -12.55 -44.83 -29.11
C LYS A 138 -11.08 -45.04 -29.51
N GLY A 139 -10.78 -45.43 -30.75
CA GLY A 139 -9.41 -45.59 -31.25
C GLY A 139 -8.69 -44.28 -31.58
N THR A 140 -7.39 -44.39 -31.89
CA THR A 140 -6.50 -43.26 -32.22
C THR A 140 -5.88 -43.40 -33.60
N ILE A 141 -5.85 -42.31 -34.36
CA ILE A 141 -5.16 -42.15 -35.64
C ILE A 141 -3.92 -41.28 -35.40
N TYR A 142 -2.73 -41.81 -35.65
CA TYR A 142 -1.46 -41.09 -35.59
C TYR A 142 -1.05 -40.61 -36.98
N LEU A 143 -0.67 -39.33 -37.09
CA LEU A 143 -0.19 -38.73 -38.33
C LEU A 143 1.32 -38.50 -38.24
N ASN A 144 2.07 -39.12 -39.14
CA ASN A 144 3.50 -38.83 -39.31
C ASN A 144 3.68 -37.38 -39.78
N LYS A 145 4.92 -36.87 -39.70
CA LYS A 145 5.29 -35.59 -40.33
C LYS A 145 5.04 -35.66 -41.84
N GLY A 146 4.53 -34.57 -42.40
CA GLY A 146 4.09 -34.47 -43.79
C GLY A 146 2.99 -33.43 -43.99
N THR A 147 2.79 -33.04 -45.25
CA THR A 147 1.64 -32.21 -45.65
C THR A 147 0.60 -33.09 -46.34
N TYR A 148 -0.54 -33.26 -45.68
CA TYR A 148 -1.69 -34.03 -46.15
C TYR A 148 -2.65 -33.08 -46.90
N TYR A 149 -3.08 -33.49 -48.09
CA TYR A 149 -4.00 -32.72 -48.93
C TYR A 149 -5.38 -33.37 -48.94
N GLU A 150 -6.03 -33.39 -47.78
CA GLU A 150 -7.38 -33.95 -47.60
C GLU A 150 -8.40 -32.89 -47.19
N ASN A 151 -9.64 -33.07 -47.66
CA ASN A 151 -10.80 -32.22 -47.39
C ASN A 151 -12.06 -33.09 -47.34
N LYS A 152 -13.20 -32.56 -46.88
CA LYS A 152 -14.50 -33.25 -46.76
C LYS A 152 -14.39 -34.57 -45.96
N ILE A 153 -13.72 -34.52 -44.81
CA ILE A 153 -13.55 -35.66 -43.89
C ILE A 153 -14.73 -35.68 -42.91
N TYR A 154 -15.54 -36.74 -42.93
CA TYR A 154 -16.68 -36.91 -42.02
C TYR A 154 -16.31 -37.84 -40.86
N ILE A 155 -16.50 -37.38 -39.62
CA ILE A 155 -16.20 -38.15 -38.41
C ILE A 155 -17.52 -38.51 -37.70
N ASN A 156 -17.89 -39.79 -37.77
CA ASN A 156 -19.08 -40.37 -37.16
C ASN A 156 -18.80 -41.42 -36.07
N LYS A 157 -17.55 -41.50 -35.59
CA LYS A 157 -17.10 -42.39 -34.50
C LYS A 157 -16.29 -41.57 -33.49
N THR A 158 -16.32 -41.96 -32.22
CA THR A 158 -15.46 -41.34 -31.20
C THR A 158 -14.02 -41.69 -31.49
N VAL A 159 -13.13 -40.71 -31.72
CA VAL A 159 -11.73 -40.94 -32.11
C VAL A 159 -10.81 -39.82 -31.62
N ALA A 160 -9.52 -40.15 -31.48
CA ALA A 160 -8.45 -39.15 -31.42
C ALA A 160 -7.66 -39.14 -32.74
N ILE A 161 -7.28 -37.94 -33.23
CA ILE A 161 -6.32 -37.75 -34.32
C ILE A 161 -5.14 -36.96 -33.75
N VAL A 162 -3.94 -37.54 -33.83
CA VAL A 162 -2.73 -37.05 -33.15
C VAL A 162 -1.60 -36.90 -34.17
N GLY A 163 -1.19 -35.66 -34.45
CA GLY A 163 -0.01 -35.36 -35.23
C GLY A 163 1.29 -35.47 -34.43
N SER A 164 2.40 -35.38 -35.14
CA SER A 164 3.74 -35.35 -34.53
C SER A 164 3.96 -34.01 -33.82
N ASP A 165 3.79 -32.91 -34.56
CA ASP A 165 3.84 -31.54 -34.06
C ASP A 165 3.17 -30.55 -35.04
N THR A 166 2.88 -29.33 -34.58
CA THR A 166 2.15 -28.32 -35.39
C THR A 166 2.97 -27.69 -36.52
N LYS A 167 4.31 -27.84 -36.56
CA LYS A 167 5.15 -27.37 -37.67
C LYS A 167 5.28 -28.45 -38.75
N GLY A 168 5.47 -29.71 -38.35
CA GLY A 168 5.76 -30.85 -39.22
C GLY A 168 4.56 -31.67 -39.68
N THR A 169 3.41 -31.64 -38.98
CA THR A 169 2.17 -32.29 -39.43
C THR A 169 1.17 -31.22 -39.86
N ILE A 170 0.92 -31.14 -41.18
CA ILE A 170 0.06 -30.11 -41.79
C ILE A 170 -1.06 -30.78 -42.59
N LEU A 171 -2.30 -30.38 -42.34
CA LEU A 171 -3.47 -30.75 -43.15
C LEU A 171 -3.95 -29.52 -43.92
N ASN A 172 -3.80 -29.55 -45.24
CA ASN A 172 -4.08 -28.44 -46.14
C ASN A 172 -5.37 -28.68 -46.93
N GLY A 173 -6.40 -27.87 -46.68
CA GLY A 173 -7.73 -28.05 -47.27
C GLY A 173 -7.84 -27.67 -48.75
N LYS A 174 -6.80 -27.08 -49.37
CA LYS A 174 -6.79 -26.55 -50.76
C LYS A 174 -8.03 -25.73 -51.12
N GLY A 175 -8.45 -24.83 -50.24
CA GLY A 175 -9.63 -23.98 -50.43
C GLY A 175 -10.98 -24.69 -50.25
N SER A 176 -10.99 -25.88 -49.63
CA SER A 176 -12.21 -26.64 -49.31
C SER A 176 -12.37 -26.89 -47.81
N HIS A 177 -13.59 -27.20 -47.38
CA HIS A 177 -13.94 -27.65 -46.03
C HIS A 177 -13.12 -28.87 -45.61
N VAL A 178 -12.58 -28.92 -44.37
CA VAL A 178 -11.75 -30.06 -43.94
C VAL A 178 -12.53 -31.10 -43.13
N PHE A 179 -13.09 -30.77 -41.96
CA PHE A 179 -13.74 -31.73 -41.06
C PHE A 179 -15.19 -31.39 -40.71
N THR A 180 -16.11 -32.34 -40.94
CA THR A 180 -17.44 -32.33 -40.32
C THR A 180 -17.50 -33.40 -39.23
N ILE A 181 -17.84 -32.99 -38.00
CA ILE A 181 -18.05 -33.89 -36.86
C ILE A 181 -19.56 -34.13 -36.70
N ALA A 182 -19.95 -35.40 -36.60
CA ALA A 182 -21.34 -35.78 -36.39
C ALA A 182 -21.85 -35.46 -34.98
N SER A 183 -23.17 -35.33 -34.83
CA SER A 183 -23.81 -35.10 -33.53
C SER A 183 -23.50 -36.22 -32.54
N ASN A 184 -23.37 -35.88 -31.25
CA ASN A 184 -23.08 -36.80 -30.15
C ASN A 184 -21.73 -37.56 -30.20
N ILE A 185 -20.86 -37.27 -31.18
CA ILE A 185 -19.54 -37.88 -31.30
C ILE A 185 -18.48 -37.09 -30.53
N LYS A 186 -17.60 -37.78 -29.78
CA LYS A 186 -16.47 -37.18 -29.07
C LYS A 186 -15.20 -37.26 -29.92
N VAL A 187 -14.60 -36.12 -30.26
CA VAL A 187 -13.41 -36.06 -31.13
C VAL A 187 -12.30 -35.29 -30.43
N LYS A 188 -11.08 -35.84 -30.44
CA LYS A 188 -9.87 -35.12 -30.00
C LYS A 188 -8.93 -34.90 -31.18
N PHE A 189 -8.54 -33.65 -31.43
CA PHE A 189 -7.43 -33.31 -32.33
C PHE A 189 -6.24 -32.81 -31.51
N GLU A 190 -5.05 -33.34 -31.78
CA GLU A 190 -3.83 -32.98 -31.05
C GLU A 190 -2.60 -32.85 -31.95
N LYS A 191 -1.78 -31.80 -31.76
CA LYS A 191 -0.44 -31.66 -32.36
C LYS A 191 -0.38 -31.65 -33.90
N PHE A 192 -1.32 -30.99 -34.60
CA PHE A 192 -1.17 -30.70 -36.03
C PHE A 192 -1.71 -29.32 -36.43
N THR A 193 -1.34 -28.87 -37.64
CA THR A 193 -1.90 -27.68 -38.28
C THR A 193 -3.05 -28.06 -39.22
N ILE A 194 -4.13 -27.30 -39.23
CA ILE A 194 -5.10 -27.26 -40.35
C ILE A 194 -4.98 -25.90 -41.03
N THR A 195 -4.84 -25.85 -42.35
CA THR A 195 -4.65 -24.58 -43.07
C THR A 195 -5.35 -24.52 -44.43
N ASN A 196 -5.55 -23.30 -44.92
CA ASN A 196 -6.03 -23.00 -46.27
C ASN A 196 -7.36 -23.70 -46.59
N ALA A 197 -8.29 -23.70 -45.64
CA ALA A 197 -9.60 -24.33 -45.77
C ALA A 197 -10.69 -23.28 -46.03
N SER A 198 -11.77 -23.64 -46.74
CA SER A 198 -12.86 -22.69 -47.04
C SER A 198 -14.23 -23.37 -47.17
N ASP A 199 -15.26 -22.78 -46.55
CA ASP A 199 -16.66 -23.23 -46.63
C ASP A 199 -17.62 -22.10 -46.20
N LYS A 200 -18.94 -22.24 -46.37
CA LYS A 200 -19.93 -21.34 -45.76
C LYS A 200 -19.94 -21.46 -44.22
N GLN A 201 -19.78 -22.68 -43.69
CA GLN A 201 -19.93 -23.00 -42.26
C GLN A 201 -18.69 -23.73 -41.73
N GLY A 202 -17.78 -23.00 -41.09
CA GLY A 202 -16.58 -23.61 -40.50
C GLY A 202 -15.56 -23.96 -41.58
N GLY A 203 -14.73 -22.99 -41.96
CA GLY A 203 -13.80 -23.16 -43.08
C GLY A 203 -12.92 -24.40 -42.92
N ALA A 204 -12.37 -24.63 -41.73
CA ALA A 204 -11.65 -25.85 -41.40
C ALA A 204 -12.55 -26.91 -40.73
N ILE A 205 -13.40 -26.55 -39.77
CA ILE A 205 -14.16 -27.51 -38.97
C ILE A 205 -15.62 -27.07 -38.76
N TYR A 206 -16.56 -27.98 -39.05
CA TYR A 206 -17.95 -27.86 -38.63
C TYR A 206 -18.25 -28.90 -37.53
N ASN A 207 -18.37 -28.42 -36.29
CA ASN A 207 -18.60 -29.27 -35.13
C ASN A 207 -20.10 -29.36 -34.75
N LYS A 208 -20.66 -30.57 -34.78
CA LYS A 208 -21.98 -30.89 -34.21
C LYS A 208 -21.88 -31.78 -32.94
N GLY A 209 -20.69 -32.27 -32.62
CA GLY A 209 -20.40 -33.15 -31.48
C GLY A 209 -19.55 -32.47 -30.41
N TYR A 210 -18.79 -33.24 -29.64
CA TYR A 210 -17.90 -32.75 -28.59
C TYR A 210 -16.47 -32.71 -29.12
N LEU A 211 -15.94 -31.52 -29.40
CA LEU A 211 -14.62 -31.34 -30.01
C LEU A 211 -13.60 -30.81 -29.00
N LYS A 212 -12.54 -31.59 -28.75
CA LYS A 212 -11.36 -31.17 -27.99
C LYS A 212 -10.17 -30.91 -28.92
N LEU A 213 -9.65 -29.69 -28.92
CA LEU A 213 -8.42 -29.27 -29.59
C LEU A 213 -7.31 -29.12 -28.54
N GLN A 214 -6.17 -29.78 -28.74
CA GLN A 214 -5.05 -29.77 -27.80
C GLN A 214 -3.73 -29.51 -28.54
N THR A 215 -3.08 -28.37 -28.28
CA THR A 215 -1.82 -28.01 -28.97
C THR A 215 -1.99 -28.04 -30.50
N MET A 216 -3.05 -27.40 -30.99
CA MET A 216 -3.37 -27.32 -32.42
C MET A 216 -2.98 -25.96 -33.03
N LYS A 217 -2.89 -25.89 -34.36
CA LYS A 217 -2.89 -24.62 -35.10
C LYS A 217 -3.96 -24.67 -36.19
N ILE A 218 -4.77 -23.62 -36.32
CA ILE A 218 -5.71 -23.47 -37.43
C ILE A 218 -5.52 -22.11 -38.08
N SER A 219 -5.16 -22.08 -39.36
CA SER A 219 -4.72 -20.86 -40.04
C SER A 219 -5.27 -20.66 -41.44
N ASN A 220 -5.26 -19.41 -41.90
CA ASN A 220 -5.58 -19.03 -43.29
C ASN A 220 -6.93 -19.59 -43.81
N SER A 221 -7.86 -19.88 -42.91
CA SER A 221 -9.14 -20.50 -43.23
C SER A 221 -10.24 -19.45 -43.38
N ARG A 222 -11.17 -19.66 -44.31
CA ARG A 222 -12.17 -18.66 -44.73
C ARG A 222 -13.59 -19.20 -44.60
N ALA A 223 -14.54 -18.38 -44.14
CA ALA A 223 -15.95 -18.76 -44.15
C ALA A 223 -16.95 -17.60 -44.19
N THR A 224 -18.24 -17.90 -44.32
CA THR A 224 -19.29 -16.93 -43.91
C THR A 224 -19.38 -16.89 -42.39
N TYR A 225 -19.48 -18.07 -41.77
CA TYR A 225 -19.59 -18.26 -40.33
C TYR A 225 -18.44 -19.14 -39.81
N GLY A 226 -17.55 -18.59 -38.99
CA GLY A 226 -16.48 -19.36 -38.35
C GLY A 226 -15.35 -19.64 -39.33
N GLY A 227 -14.43 -18.68 -39.53
CA GLY A 227 -13.38 -18.80 -40.54
C GLY A 227 -12.51 -20.05 -40.36
N ALA A 228 -12.23 -20.42 -39.11
CA ALA A 228 -11.70 -21.74 -38.76
C ALA A 228 -12.83 -22.72 -38.38
N ILE A 229 -13.69 -22.37 -37.41
CA ILE A 229 -14.64 -23.31 -36.78
C ILE A 229 -16.06 -22.75 -36.71
N TYR A 230 -17.04 -23.51 -37.20
CA TYR A 230 -18.44 -23.37 -36.80
C TYR A 230 -18.73 -24.41 -35.72
N ASN A 231 -19.17 -23.96 -34.55
CA ASN A 231 -19.46 -24.81 -33.41
C ASN A 231 -20.96 -24.81 -33.04
N LYS A 232 -21.61 -25.98 -33.11
CA LYS A 232 -23.03 -26.20 -32.74
C LYS A 232 -23.26 -26.95 -31.43
N ASN A 233 -22.20 -27.35 -30.73
CA ASN A 233 -22.24 -28.14 -29.50
C ASN A 233 -20.99 -27.78 -28.66
N GLU A 234 -20.37 -28.70 -27.93
CA GLU A 234 -19.19 -28.40 -27.10
C GLU A 234 -17.88 -28.28 -27.91
N LEU A 235 -17.17 -27.17 -27.72
CA LEU A 235 -15.79 -26.95 -28.15
C LEU A 235 -14.89 -26.67 -26.94
N ILE A 236 -13.84 -27.49 -26.76
CA ILE A 236 -12.79 -27.28 -25.78
C ILE A 236 -11.46 -27.04 -26.51
N GLY A 237 -10.86 -25.86 -26.38
CA GLY A 237 -9.54 -25.55 -26.91
C GLY A 237 -8.51 -25.40 -25.80
N ILE A 238 -7.39 -26.12 -25.89
CA ILE A 238 -6.28 -26.05 -24.94
C ILE A 238 -4.97 -25.82 -25.71
N LYS A 239 -4.22 -24.77 -25.36
CA LYS A 239 -2.92 -24.42 -25.98
C LYS A 239 -2.97 -24.35 -27.53
N THR A 240 -4.12 -23.97 -28.08
CA THR A 240 -4.38 -23.97 -29.53
C THR A 240 -4.21 -22.56 -30.11
N SER A 241 -3.67 -22.47 -31.32
CA SER A 241 -3.46 -21.20 -32.02
C SER A 241 -4.39 -21.04 -33.22
N PHE A 242 -4.92 -19.83 -33.39
CA PHE A 242 -5.75 -19.44 -34.53
C PHE A 242 -5.15 -18.20 -35.17
N SER A 243 -4.73 -18.27 -36.44
CA SER A 243 -4.04 -17.16 -37.10
C SER A 243 -4.52 -16.88 -38.53
N SER A 244 -4.79 -15.61 -38.83
CA SER A 244 -5.16 -15.16 -40.19
C SER A 244 -6.42 -15.83 -40.76
N ASN A 245 -7.34 -16.29 -39.89
CA ASN A 245 -8.63 -16.81 -40.33
C ASN A 245 -9.60 -15.63 -40.59
N LYS A 246 -10.45 -15.75 -41.62
CA LYS A 246 -11.34 -14.65 -42.06
C LYS A 246 -12.79 -15.14 -42.20
N ALA A 247 -13.75 -14.36 -41.71
CA ALA A 247 -15.16 -14.63 -41.93
C ALA A 247 -16.02 -13.37 -42.09
N THR A 248 -17.33 -13.54 -42.34
CA THR A 248 -18.31 -12.47 -42.12
C THR A 248 -18.57 -12.31 -40.62
N HIS A 249 -18.78 -13.44 -39.94
CA HIS A 249 -19.00 -13.51 -38.49
C HIS A 249 -18.11 -14.59 -37.88
N GLY A 250 -17.37 -14.26 -36.81
CA GLY A 250 -16.48 -15.22 -36.15
C GLY A 250 -15.24 -15.54 -36.98
N GLY A 251 -14.32 -14.58 -37.08
CA GLY A 251 -13.14 -14.71 -37.96
C GLY A 251 -12.32 -15.98 -37.69
N ALA A 252 -12.22 -16.41 -36.43
CA ALA A 252 -11.79 -17.76 -36.09
C ALA A 252 -12.98 -18.70 -35.80
N ILE A 253 -13.85 -18.34 -34.84
CA ILE A 253 -14.88 -19.23 -34.29
C ILE A 253 -16.26 -18.57 -34.35
N TYR A 254 -17.24 -19.29 -34.88
CA TYR A 254 -18.66 -18.98 -34.73
C TYR A 254 -19.29 -20.01 -33.78
N ASN A 255 -19.76 -19.58 -32.61
CA ASN A 255 -20.23 -20.44 -31.54
C ASN A 255 -21.73 -20.27 -31.28
N THR A 256 -22.52 -21.34 -31.45
CA THR A 256 -23.95 -21.34 -31.12
C THR A 256 -24.29 -22.08 -29.82
N ASP A 257 -23.39 -22.91 -29.31
CA ASP A 257 -23.54 -23.56 -27.99
C ASP A 257 -22.36 -23.20 -27.06
N SER A 258 -21.43 -24.11 -26.75
CA SER A 258 -20.44 -23.89 -25.70
C SER A 258 -19.00 -23.91 -26.22
N ALA A 259 -18.24 -22.87 -25.89
CA ALA A 259 -16.81 -22.77 -26.21
C ALA A 259 -15.97 -22.47 -24.96
N SER A 260 -15.10 -23.40 -24.58
CA SER A 260 -14.18 -23.28 -23.45
C SER A 260 -12.73 -23.28 -23.94
N MET A 261 -12.06 -22.12 -23.87
CA MET A 261 -10.74 -21.92 -24.46
C MET A 261 -9.71 -21.55 -23.38
N VAL A 262 -8.65 -22.34 -23.29
CA VAL A 262 -7.63 -22.25 -22.23
C VAL A 262 -6.24 -22.12 -22.86
N ASN A 263 -5.52 -21.05 -22.50
CA ASN A 263 -4.17 -20.75 -22.98
C ASN A 263 -4.03 -20.76 -24.51
N CYS A 264 -5.08 -20.34 -25.23
CA CYS A 264 -5.09 -20.26 -26.69
C CYS A 264 -4.65 -18.87 -27.19
N THR A 265 -4.07 -18.83 -28.38
CA THR A 265 -3.58 -17.60 -29.02
C THR A 265 -4.36 -17.30 -30.29
N TYR A 266 -4.79 -16.06 -30.47
CA TYR A 266 -5.59 -15.62 -31.61
C TYR A 266 -4.96 -14.38 -32.23
N ASN A 267 -4.33 -14.53 -33.40
CA ASN A 267 -3.55 -13.48 -34.04
C ASN A 267 -4.08 -13.13 -35.44
N LYS A 268 -4.31 -11.84 -35.72
CA LYS A 268 -4.70 -11.34 -37.07
C LYS A 268 -5.95 -12.03 -37.68
N ASN A 269 -6.86 -12.55 -36.86
CA ASN A 269 -8.14 -13.07 -37.35
C ASN A 269 -9.08 -11.89 -37.66
N GLN A 270 -9.93 -12.03 -38.68
CA GLN A 270 -10.73 -10.94 -39.24
C GLN A 270 -12.20 -11.35 -39.43
N ALA A 271 -13.12 -10.52 -38.94
CA ALA A 271 -14.52 -10.52 -39.36
C ALA A 271 -14.79 -9.28 -40.21
N THR A 272 -15.52 -9.40 -41.31
CA THR A 272 -15.95 -8.22 -42.11
C THR A 272 -17.11 -7.48 -41.45
N ASN A 273 -17.93 -8.17 -40.65
CA ASN A 273 -18.96 -7.56 -39.82
C ASN A 273 -18.48 -7.48 -38.34
N ILE A 274 -18.60 -8.58 -37.59
CA ILE A 274 -18.34 -8.60 -36.13
C ILE A 274 -17.83 -9.96 -35.63
N GLY A 275 -17.04 -9.92 -34.55
CA GLY A 275 -16.45 -11.11 -33.92
C GLY A 275 -15.18 -11.55 -34.64
N GLY A 276 -14.18 -10.68 -34.72
CA GLY A 276 -12.91 -10.91 -35.42
C GLY A 276 -12.17 -12.19 -35.02
N VAL A 277 -12.34 -12.62 -33.77
CA VAL A 277 -11.96 -13.95 -33.30
C VAL A 277 -13.20 -14.80 -33.07
N ILE A 278 -14.05 -14.41 -32.12
CA ILE A 278 -15.22 -15.18 -31.72
C ILE A 278 -16.49 -14.37 -31.96
N TYR A 279 -17.44 -14.95 -32.68
CA TYR A 279 -18.84 -14.57 -32.64
C TYR A 279 -19.58 -15.63 -31.83
N SER A 280 -20.34 -15.25 -30.80
CA SER A 280 -21.06 -16.21 -29.97
C SER A 280 -22.50 -15.81 -29.70
N THR A 281 -23.45 -16.69 -30.04
CA THR A 281 -24.81 -16.66 -29.48
C THR A 281 -24.91 -17.51 -28.22
N GLY A 282 -24.12 -18.58 -28.14
CA GLY A 282 -24.00 -19.43 -26.97
C GLY A 282 -23.00 -18.93 -25.91
N LYS A 283 -22.61 -19.82 -25.00
CA LYS A 283 -21.75 -19.55 -23.83
C LYS A 283 -20.26 -19.62 -24.18
N ILE A 284 -19.48 -18.62 -23.74
CA ILE A 284 -18.01 -18.67 -23.78
C ILE A 284 -17.37 -18.72 -22.39
N THR A 285 -16.27 -19.46 -22.26
CA THR A 285 -15.36 -19.42 -21.12
C THR A 285 -13.93 -19.29 -21.62
N LEU A 286 -13.26 -18.19 -21.30
CA LEU A 286 -11.89 -17.89 -21.73
C LEU A 286 -10.98 -17.79 -20.50
N GLN A 287 -9.90 -18.58 -20.47
CA GLN A 287 -8.89 -18.55 -19.41
C GLN A 287 -7.46 -18.49 -20.01
N GLY A 288 -6.63 -17.53 -19.60
CA GLY A 288 -5.21 -17.51 -19.98
C GLY A 288 -4.92 -17.21 -21.46
N ASN A 289 -5.91 -16.74 -22.23
CA ASN A 289 -5.77 -16.58 -23.68
C ASN A 289 -5.06 -15.27 -24.05
N ASN A 290 -4.52 -15.22 -25.27
CA ASN A 290 -3.97 -14.00 -25.86
C ASN A 290 -4.63 -13.69 -27.21
N LEU A 291 -5.27 -12.52 -27.32
CA LEU A 291 -5.97 -12.05 -28.52
C LEU A 291 -5.24 -10.80 -29.04
N THR A 292 -4.47 -10.96 -30.11
CA THR A 292 -3.58 -9.92 -30.69
C THR A 292 -3.99 -9.52 -32.10
N GLN A 293 -4.02 -8.21 -32.36
CA GLN A 293 -4.14 -7.65 -33.73
C GLN A 293 -5.35 -8.17 -34.55
N ASN A 294 -6.47 -8.54 -33.91
CA ASN A 294 -7.65 -9.04 -34.60
C ASN A 294 -8.57 -7.88 -35.06
N TYR A 295 -9.35 -8.10 -36.11
CA TYR A 295 -10.13 -7.07 -36.80
C TYR A 295 -11.63 -7.42 -36.84
N GLY A 296 -12.49 -6.42 -36.59
CA GLY A 296 -13.94 -6.59 -36.51
C GLY A 296 -14.42 -6.88 -35.08
N SER A 297 -13.79 -6.27 -34.08
CA SER A 297 -14.00 -6.50 -32.63
C SER A 297 -13.66 -7.94 -32.24
N ALA A 298 -12.57 -8.16 -31.50
CA ALA A 298 -12.04 -9.52 -31.29
C ALA A 298 -13.09 -10.52 -30.78
N ILE A 299 -14.00 -10.11 -29.90
CA ILE A 299 -15.18 -10.89 -29.51
C ILE A 299 -16.46 -10.10 -29.77
N TYR A 300 -17.45 -10.76 -30.37
CA TYR A 300 -18.85 -10.37 -30.30
C TYR A 300 -19.64 -11.40 -29.48
N LEU A 301 -20.28 -10.93 -28.42
CA LEU A 301 -21.26 -11.69 -27.65
C LEU A 301 -22.65 -11.17 -27.96
N ALA A 302 -23.48 -12.00 -28.60
CA ALA A 302 -24.89 -11.69 -28.83
C ALA A 302 -25.67 -11.70 -27.52
N LYS A 303 -26.90 -11.16 -27.55
CA LYS A 303 -27.82 -11.17 -26.41
C LYS A 303 -28.16 -12.58 -25.97
N ASN A 304 -27.61 -13.00 -24.82
CA ASN A 304 -27.94 -14.25 -24.15
C ASN A 304 -27.98 -14.07 -22.63
N LYS A 305 -28.65 -14.99 -21.93
CA LYS A 305 -28.69 -15.07 -20.45
C LYS A 305 -27.56 -15.97 -19.90
N GLN A 306 -26.49 -16.18 -20.66
CA GLN A 306 -25.41 -17.11 -20.29
C GLN A 306 -24.39 -16.44 -19.38
N ASN A 307 -23.84 -17.21 -18.43
CA ASN A 307 -22.75 -16.75 -17.56
C ASN A 307 -21.40 -16.82 -18.30
N ASN A 308 -21.17 -15.91 -19.25
CA ASN A 308 -19.93 -15.83 -20.00
C ASN A 308 -18.79 -15.35 -19.09
N LYS A 309 -17.64 -16.02 -19.16
CA LYS A 309 -16.49 -15.77 -18.26
C LYS A 309 -15.22 -15.52 -19.06
N ILE A 310 -14.48 -14.46 -18.70
CA ILE A 310 -13.15 -14.17 -19.24
C ILE A 310 -12.21 -13.92 -18.06
N THR A 311 -11.19 -14.78 -17.90
CA THR A 311 -10.24 -14.70 -16.79
C THR A 311 -8.80 -14.75 -17.29
N ASN A 312 -7.91 -13.95 -16.69
CA ASN A 312 -6.46 -13.96 -16.99
C ASN A 312 -6.15 -13.86 -18.50
N THR A 313 -6.94 -13.08 -19.24
CA THR A 313 -6.87 -13.05 -20.72
C THR A 313 -6.35 -11.68 -21.17
N GLN A 314 -5.53 -11.68 -22.22
CA GLN A 314 -4.94 -10.48 -22.82
C GLN A 314 -5.64 -10.14 -24.14
N PHE A 315 -5.97 -8.86 -24.31
CA PHE A 315 -6.49 -8.27 -25.53
C PHE A 315 -5.58 -7.12 -25.93
N ILE A 316 -4.76 -7.32 -26.96
CA ILE A 316 -3.70 -6.39 -27.34
C ILE A 316 -3.90 -5.93 -28.79
N SER A 317 -4.00 -4.62 -29.00
CA SER A 317 -4.05 -3.98 -30.32
C SER A 317 -5.15 -4.51 -31.26
N ASN A 318 -6.30 -4.93 -30.71
CA ASN A 318 -7.45 -5.34 -31.51
C ASN A 318 -8.26 -4.13 -32.01
N ASN A 319 -8.88 -4.27 -33.17
CA ASN A 319 -9.56 -3.20 -33.88
C ASN A 319 -11.03 -3.55 -34.14
N GLY A 320 -11.94 -2.61 -33.92
CA GLY A 320 -13.37 -2.76 -34.18
C GLY A 320 -14.05 -1.44 -34.52
N VAL A 321 -15.31 -1.50 -34.95
CA VAL A 321 -16.14 -0.29 -35.09
C VAL A 321 -16.67 0.13 -33.72
N LEU A 322 -17.18 -0.84 -32.96
CA LEU A 322 -17.68 -0.72 -31.60
C LEU A 322 -17.00 -1.81 -30.76
N GLY A 323 -16.26 -1.43 -29.72
CA GLY A 323 -15.52 -2.39 -28.89
C GLY A 323 -14.31 -2.97 -29.63
N GLY A 324 -13.14 -2.31 -29.56
CA GLY A 324 -11.94 -2.79 -30.26
C GLY A 324 -11.56 -4.24 -29.89
N ALA A 325 -11.72 -4.60 -28.62
CA ALA A 325 -11.58 -5.96 -28.11
C ALA A 325 -12.92 -6.70 -28.01
N ILE A 326 -13.96 -6.10 -27.44
CA ILE A 326 -15.24 -6.78 -27.17
C ILE A 326 -16.43 -5.88 -27.49
N TYR A 327 -17.33 -6.36 -28.35
CA TYR A 327 -18.72 -5.92 -28.41
C TYR A 327 -19.56 -6.89 -27.58
N ASN A 328 -20.26 -6.40 -26.56
CA ASN A 328 -21.07 -7.20 -25.65
C ASN A 328 -22.56 -6.80 -25.63
N ASP A 329 -23.42 -7.65 -26.20
CA ASP A 329 -24.88 -7.66 -26.02
C ASP A 329 -25.35 -8.73 -24.99
N GLY A 330 -24.48 -9.64 -24.56
CA GLY A 330 -24.76 -10.69 -23.56
C GLY A 330 -24.36 -10.31 -22.13
N GLN A 331 -24.57 -11.20 -21.16
CA GLN A 331 -24.01 -11.00 -19.81
C GLN A 331 -22.55 -11.48 -19.76
N ILE A 332 -21.64 -10.68 -19.18
CA ILE A 332 -20.21 -11.05 -19.11
C ILE A 332 -19.55 -10.72 -17.76
N ASN A 333 -18.71 -11.66 -17.29
CA ASN A 333 -17.88 -11.53 -16.11
C ASN A 333 -16.38 -11.57 -16.51
N ILE A 334 -15.66 -10.47 -16.30
CA ILE A 334 -14.23 -10.34 -16.64
C ILE A 334 -13.38 -10.21 -15.37
N LYS A 335 -12.32 -11.02 -15.23
CA LYS A 335 -11.45 -11.03 -14.03
C LYS A 335 -9.96 -11.14 -14.39
N LYS A 336 -9.10 -10.36 -13.72
CA LYS A 336 -7.63 -10.46 -13.87
C LYS A 336 -7.14 -10.32 -15.33
N SER A 337 -7.87 -9.59 -16.20
CA SER A 337 -7.58 -9.51 -17.63
C SER A 337 -6.96 -8.15 -18.02
N THR A 338 -6.26 -8.10 -19.15
CA THR A 338 -5.60 -6.87 -19.65
C THR A 338 -6.15 -6.51 -21.02
N PHE A 339 -6.60 -5.26 -21.16
CA PHE A 339 -6.98 -4.63 -22.42
C PHE A 339 -5.98 -3.52 -22.72
N GLN A 340 -5.10 -3.74 -23.70
CA GLN A 340 -4.03 -2.81 -24.04
C GLN A 340 -4.11 -2.36 -25.51
N SER A 341 -4.04 -1.06 -25.75
CA SER A 341 -3.93 -0.45 -27.08
C SER A 341 -5.03 -0.86 -28.08
N ASN A 342 -6.20 -1.31 -27.60
CA ASN A 342 -7.32 -1.66 -28.47
C ASN A 342 -8.00 -0.37 -28.99
N LYS A 343 -8.52 -0.43 -30.22
CA LYS A 343 -9.00 0.75 -30.95
C LYS A 343 -10.40 0.54 -31.50
N ALA A 344 -11.29 1.52 -31.25
CA ALA A 344 -12.62 1.58 -31.85
C ALA A 344 -12.76 2.80 -32.77
N THR A 345 -13.31 2.61 -33.97
CA THR A 345 -13.58 3.73 -34.91
C THR A 345 -14.86 4.51 -34.57
N LYS A 346 -15.67 4.03 -33.62
CA LYS A 346 -16.75 4.79 -32.97
C LYS A 346 -16.58 4.81 -31.44
N ASN A 347 -17.18 3.86 -30.72
CA ASN A 347 -17.31 3.88 -29.26
C ASN A 347 -16.67 2.65 -28.60
N GLY A 348 -16.14 2.83 -27.37
CA GLY A 348 -15.61 1.73 -26.55
C GLY A 348 -14.29 1.20 -27.09
N GLY A 349 -13.17 1.90 -26.84
CA GLY A 349 -11.88 1.54 -27.44
C GLY A 349 -11.43 0.11 -27.13
N ALA A 350 -11.68 -0.36 -25.90
CA ALA A 350 -11.62 -1.78 -25.57
C ALA A 350 -13.00 -2.46 -25.68
N ILE A 351 -14.01 -1.94 -24.97
CA ILE A 351 -15.29 -2.61 -24.78
C ILE A 351 -16.46 -1.68 -25.10
N TYR A 352 -17.37 -2.16 -25.94
CA TYR A 352 -18.69 -1.57 -26.14
C TYR A 352 -19.75 -2.51 -25.52
N ASN A 353 -20.53 -2.00 -24.57
CA ASN A 353 -21.37 -2.82 -23.70
C ASN A 353 -22.83 -2.35 -23.65
N LYS A 354 -23.76 -3.25 -23.99
CA LYS A 354 -25.22 -3.01 -24.02
C LYS A 354 -26.01 -3.85 -23.00
N ASN A 355 -25.34 -4.69 -22.22
CA ASN A 355 -25.97 -5.59 -21.24
C ASN A 355 -25.10 -5.70 -19.95
N ILE A 356 -25.45 -6.55 -18.99
CA ILE A 356 -24.81 -6.59 -17.67
C ILE A 356 -23.33 -6.98 -17.79
N TYR A 357 -22.46 -6.11 -17.27
CA TYR A 357 -21.02 -6.29 -17.31
C TYR A 357 -20.40 -6.09 -15.93
N ASN A 358 -19.73 -7.14 -15.44
CA ASN A 358 -18.90 -7.10 -14.23
C ASN A 358 -17.42 -7.21 -14.60
N SER A 359 -16.58 -6.31 -14.08
CA SER A 359 -15.12 -6.37 -14.25
C SER A 359 -14.40 -6.25 -12.91
N ARG A 360 -13.48 -7.17 -12.62
CA ARG A 360 -12.67 -7.15 -11.39
C ARG A 360 -11.17 -7.40 -11.63
N ASN A 361 -10.30 -6.72 -10.88
CA ASN A 361 -8.84 -6.90 -10.93
C ASN A 361 -8.22 -6.78 -12.35
N SER A 362 -8.86 -6.06 -13.26
CA SER A 362 -8.49 -5.98 -14.68
C SER A 362 -7.88 -4.62 -15.04
N LYS A 363 -7.03 -4.59 -16.07
CA LYS A 363 -6.27 -3.41 -16.53
C LYS A 363 -6.75 -2.95 -17.90
N TYR A 364 -6.92 -1.65 -18.07
CA TYR A 364 -7.30 -0.97 -19.31
C TYR A 364 -6.27 0.11 -19.59
N ILE A 365 -5.38 -0.14 -20.55
CA ILE A 365 -4.18 0.65 -20.80
C ILE A 365 -4.20 1.15 -22.25
N GLN A 366 -4.10 2.46 -22.47
CA GLN A 366 -3.91 3.07 -23.79
C GLN A 366 -4.97 2.71 -24.85
N ASN A 367 -6.17 2.28 -24.45
CA ASN A 367 -7.26 2.01 -25.39
C ASN A 367 -7.82 3.32 -25.94
N THR A 368 -8.24 3.33 -27.21
CA THR A 368 -8.62 4.56 -27.92
C THR A 368 -9.96 4.42 -28.65
N ALA A 369 -10.84 5.41 -28.48
CA ALA A 369 -12.10 5.55 -29.23
C ALA A 369 -12.16 6.87 -30.02
N LYS A 370 -12.66 6.83 -31.26
CA LYS A 370 -12.88 8.03 -32.10
C LYS A 370 -14.11 8.87 -31.73
N ILE A 371 -14.95 8.41 -30.80
CA ILE A 371 -16.11 9.16 -30.30
C ILE A 371 -16.13 9.09 -28.77
N ASN A 372 -16.75 8.08 -28.15
CA ASN A 372 -16.91 8.03 -26.68
C ASN A 372 -16.37 6.73 -26.05
N GLY A 373 -15.94 6.82 -24.78
CA GLY A 373 -15.53 5.67 -23.99
C GLY A 373 -14.18 5.09 -24.42
N GLY A 374 -13.08 5.76 -24.07
CA GLY A 374 -11.74 5.40 -24.56
C GLY A 374 -11.33 3.97 -24.17
N ALA A 375 -11.72 3.49 -22.98
CA ALA A 375 -11.71 2.07 -22.67
C ALA A 375 -13.10 1.43 -22.83
N ILE A 376 -14.10 1.94 -22.10
CA ILE A 376 -15.44 1.32 -22.02
C ILE A 376 -16.50 2.35 -22.43
N TYR A 377 -17.38 1.95 -23.33
CA TYR A 377 -18.67 2.61 -23.54
C TYR A 377 -19.78 1.67 -23.05
N THR A 378 -20.69 2.14 -22.20
CA THR A 378 -21.79 1.31 -21.68
C THR A 378 -23.15 2.00 -21.73
N THR A 379 -24.16 1.24 -22.14
CA THR A 379 -25.59 1.63 -22.09
C THR A 379 -26.42 0.79 -21.12
N ASN A 380 -25.76 -0.02 -20.30
CA ASN A 380 -26.39 -0.88 -19.31
C ASN A 380 -25.50 -0.97 -18.05
N ASN A 381 -25.96 -1.69 -17.03
CA ASN A 381 -25.34 -1.73 -15.71
C ASN A 381 -23.90 -2.26 -15.76
N LEU A 382 -22.98 -1.44 -15.26
CA LEU A 382 -21.54 -1.68 -15.21
C LEU A 382 -21.04 -1.69 -13.76
N TYR A 383 -20.46 -2.80 -13.36
CA TYR A 383 -19.85 -2.98 -12.04
C TYR A 383 -18.34 -3.14 -12.18
N ILE A 384 -17.57 -2.19 -11.65
CA ILE A 384 -16.11 -2.22 -11.67
C ILE A 384 -15.54 -2.24 -10.25
N ASN A 385 -14.64 -3.19 -9.98
CA ASN A 385 -14.02 -3.39 -8.68
C ASN A 385 -12.53 -3.66 -8.82
N SER A 386 -11.68 -2.91 -8.11
CA SER A 386 -10.22 -3.16 -8.11
C SER A 386 -9.58 -3.15 -9.51
N ASN A 387 -10.11 -2.36 -10.44
CA ASN A 387 -9.58 -2.23 -11.79
C ASN A 387 -8.58 -1.06 -11.90
N THR A 388 -7.84 -1.02 -13.01
CA THR A 388 -6.95 0.10 -13.34
C THR A 388 -7.22 0.59 -14.76
N PHE A 389 -7.50 1.88 -14.91
CA PHE A 389 -7.69 2.57 -16.19
C PHE A 389 -6.57 3.60 -16.35
N THR A 390 -5.62 3.34 -17.24
CA THR A 390 -4.44 4.19 -17.45
C THR A 390 -4.34 4.66 -18.89
N SER A 391 -4.26 5.98 -19.08
CA SER A 391 -3.97 6.62 -20.38
C SER A 391 -4.91 6.23 -21.53
N ASN A 392 -6.17 5.87 -21.23
CA ASN A 392 -7.17 5.62 -22.25
C ASN A 392 -7.69 6.95 -22.82
N ASN A 393 -8.06 6.97 -24.09
CA ASN A 393 -8.33 8.21 -24.83
C ASN A 393 -9.62 8.13 -25.64
N ALA A 394 -10.48 9.14 -25.52
CA ALA A 394 -11.62 9.38 -26.40
C ALA A 394 -11.51 10.79 -26.98
N THR A 395 -11.74 10.96 -28.28
CA THR A 395 -11.77 12.32 -28.88
C THR A 395 -13.04 13.10 -28.53
N GLY A 396 -14.14 12.41 -28.20
CA GLY A 396 -15.34 12.98 -27.59
C GLY A 396 -15.30 12.86 -26.06
N ASN A 397 -16.18 12.05 -25.46
CA ASN A 397 -16.42 12.05 -24.01
C ASN A 397 -16.07 10.71 -23.33
N GLY A 398 -15.69 10.76 -22.04
CA GLY A 398 -15.44 9.56 -21.23
C GLY A 398 -14.12 8.88 -21.58
N GLY A 399 -13.00 9.45 -21.17
CA GLY A 399 -11.66 9.00 -21.61
C GLY A 399 -11.32 7.59 -21.14
N ALA A 400 -11.72 7.20 -19.92
CA ALA A 400 -11.81 5.80 -19.55
C ALA A 400 -13.20 5.24 -19.84
N ILE A 401 -14.26 5.85 -19.29
CA ILE A 401 -15.62 5.30 -19.29
C ILE A 401 -16.64 6.34 -19.75
N TYR A 402 -17.46 5.97 -20.73
CA TYR A 402 -18.70 6.66 -21.05
C TYR A 402 -19.89 5.80 -20.62
N ASN A 403 -20.82 6.37 -19.86
CA ASN A 403 -21.94 5.67 -19.24
C ASN A 403 -23.29 6.36 -19.50
N THR A 404 -24.31 5.58 -19.87
CA THR A 404 -25.71 6.04 -19.97
C THR A 404 -26.68 5.30 -19.02
N ALA A 405 -26.15 4.49 -18.09
CA ALA A 405 -26.94 3.62 -17.21
C ALA A 405 -26.37 3.62 -15.77
N THR A 406 -26.47 2.53 -15.01
CA THR A 406 -25.85 2.48 -13.66
C THR A 406 -24.39 2.07 -13.72
N LEU A 407 -23.49 2.93 -13.23
CA LEU A 407 -22.09 2.60 -12.99
C LEU A 407 -21.81 2.53 -11.48
N ASN A 408 -21.39 1.37 -11.00
CA ASN A 408 -20.90 1.17 -9.64
C ASN A 408 -19.40 0.87 -9.67
N ALA A 409 -18.59 1.83 -9.22
CA ALA A 409 -17.14 1.79 -9.25
C ALA A 409 -16.54 1.77 -7.84
N LYS A 410 -15.80 0.71 -7.51
CA LYS A 410 -15.20 0.54 -6.18
C LYS A 410 -13.70 0.21 -6.28
N SER A 411 -12.91 0.76 -5.37
CA SER A 411 -11.51 0.37 -5.18
C SER A 411 -10.67 0.46 -6.46
N THR A 412 -10.98 1.36 -7.38
CA THR A 412 -10.45 1.40 -8.76
C THR A 412 -9.51 2.59 -8.94
N THR A 413 -8.49 2.45 -9.79
CA THR A 413 -7.59 3.58 -10.14
C THR A 413 -7.90 4.05 -11.56
N LEU A 414 -8.18 5.35 -11.73
CA LEU A 414 -8.37 6.00 -13.02
C LEU A 414 -7.32 7.11 -13.16
N GLN A 415 -6.31 6.86 -13.98
CA GLN A 415 -5.13 7.71 -14.13
C GLN A 415 -4.85 8.13 -15.57
N SER A 416 -4.52 9.40 -15.79
CA SER A 416 -4.03 9.95 -17.07
C SER A 416 -4.98 9.76 -18.27
N ASN A 417 -6.26 9.47 -18.05
CA ASN A 417 -7.23 9.23 -19.12
C ASN A 417 -7.70 10.57 -19.73
N ARG A 418 -8.02 10.57 -21.04
CA ARG A 418 -8.22 11.79 -21.83
C ARG A 418 -9.53 11.81 -22.62
N ALA A 419 -10.26 12.92 -22.52
CA ALA A 419 -11.47 13.24 -23.30
C ALA A 419 -11.73 14.75 -23.34
N GLN A 420 -12.66 15.22 -24.17
CA GLN A 420 -13.16 16.61 -24.11
C GLN A 420 -13.89 16.85 -22.77
N LYS A 421 -14.79 15.95 -22.38
CA LYS A 421 -15.52 15.97 -21.10
C LYS A 421 -15.43 14.61 -20.41
N GLY A 422 -15.18 14.62 -19.10
CA GLY A 422 -15.03 13.40 -18.31
C GLY A 422 -13.80 12.60 -18.71
N GLY A 423 -12.60 13.17 -18.47
CA GLY A 423 -11.32 12.55 -18.77
C GLY A 423 -11.22 11.13 -18.20
N ALA A 424 -11.74 10.89 -16.99
CA ALA A 424 -11.96 9.54 -16.48
C ALA A 424 -13.37 9.03 -16.85
N ILE A 425 -14.42 9.68 -16.33
CA ILE A 425 -15.81 9.20 -16.44
C ILE A 425 -16.70 10.31 -17.00
N TYR A 426 -17.48 9.98 -18.01
CA TYR A 426 -18.62 10.78 -18.46
C TYR A 426 -19.92 10.01 -18.20
N SER A 427 -20.87 10.63 -17.48
CA SER A 427 -22.25 10.12 -17.34
C SER A 427 -23.19 11.00 -18.15
N ALA A 428 -23.86 10.42 -19.15
CA ALA A 428 -24.80 11.15 -20.00
C ALA A 428 -26.12 11.44 -19.27
N ASN A 429 -26.70 10.39 -18.68
CA ASN A 429 -28.02 10.37 -18.04
C ASN A 429 -28.12 9.30 -16.94
N GLY A 430 -26.99 8.65 -16.61
CA GLY A 430 -26.95 7.47 -15.76
C GLY A 430 -26.62 7.76 -14.29
N LYS A 431 -26.94 6.81 -13.40
CA LYS A 431 -26.54 6.84 -11.99
C LYS A 431 -25.10 6.38 -11.83
N VAL A 432 -24.22 7.21 -11.28
CA VAL A 432 -22.83 6.84 -11.01
C VAL A 432 -22.56 6.87 -9.52
N ASN A 433 -22.08 5.76 -8.97
CA ASN A 433 -21.50 5.70 -7.63
C ASN A 433 -20.04 5.28 -7.78
N ILE A 434 -19.11 6.19 -7.53
CA ILE A 434 -17.69 5.86 -7.44
C ILE A 434 -17.19 6.09 -6.02
N ASN A 435 -16.61 5.06 -5.41
CA ASN A 435 -16.06 5.15 -4.07
C ASN A 435 -14.77 4.37 -3.89
N ASN A 436 -14.00 4.75 -2.88
CA ASN A 436 -12.75 4.10 -2.48
C ASN A 436 -11.70 4.07 -3.61
N SER A 437 -11.79 4.98 -4.57
CA SER A 437 -11.05 4.94 -5.84
C SER A 437 -10.04 6.08 -5.92
N ILE A 438 -9.04 5.94 -6.79
CA ILE A 438 -7.99 6.94 -7.03
C ILE A 438 -8.24 7.60 -8.39
N LEU A 439 -8.35 8.94 -8.43
CA LEU A 439 -8.52 9.73 -9.66
C LEU A 439 -7.37 10.75 -9.79
N LEU A 440 -6.50 10.55 -10.78
CA LEU A 440 -5.26 11.31 -10.95
C LEU A 440 -5.02 11.66 -12.43
N ASN A 441 -4.69 12.92 -12.72
CA ASN A 441 -4.15 13.38 -14.03
C ASN A 441 -5.07 13.12 -15.23
N ASN A 442 -6.34 12.84 -15.01
CA ASN A 442 -7.32 12.80 -16.09
C ASN A 442 -7.56 14.23 -16.57
N ASN A 443 -7.60 14.45 -17.89
CA ASN A 443 -7.61 15.82 -18.41
C ASN A 443 -8.95 16.54 -18.16
N ASN A 444 -8.87 17.88 -18.12
CA ASN A 444 -9.98 18.80 -17.89
C ASN A 444 -10.76 18.49 -16.59
N VAL A 445 -11.71 17.57 -16.67
CA VAL A 445 -12.66 17.18 -15.62
C VAL A 445 -12.55 15.66 -15.43
N ASP A 446 -12.16 15.15 -14.26
CA ASP A 446 -12.12 13.69 -14.03
C ASP A 446 -13.51 13.05 -14.22
N ILE A 447 -14.54 13.62 -13.61
CA ILE A 447 -15.92 13.12 -13.67
C ILE A 447 -16.87 14.21 -14.13
N TYR A 448 -17.49 14.01 -15.29
CA TYR A 448 -18.51 14.91 -15.83
C TYR A 448 -19.87 14.20 -15.85
N ALA A 449 -20.85 14.71 -15.11
CA ALA A 449 -22.23 14.26 -15.17
C ALA A 449 -23.08 15.30 -15.92
N PHE A 450 -23.66 14.90 -17.05
CA PHE A 450 -24.53 15.77 -17.84
C PHE A 450 -25.96 15.76 -17.29
N LYS A 451 -26.56 14.56 -17.12
CA LYS A 451 -27.84 14.33 -16.46
C LYS A 451 -27.73 13.10 -15.54
N GLY A 452 -28.68 12.95 -14.61
CA GLY A 452 -28.71 11.86 -13.63
C GLY A 452 -27.90 12.15 -12.35
N SER A 453 -27.91 11.20 -11.41
CA SER A 453 -27.24 11.37 -10.10
C SER A 453 -25.84 10.77 -10.07
N THR A 454 -24.83 11.58 -9.73
CA THR A 454 -23.45 11.10 -9.56
C THR A 454 -22.92 11.39 -8.17
N THR A 455 -22.50 10.34 -7.45
CA THR A 455 -21.85 10.42 -6.14
C THR A 455 -20.40 9.91 -6.24
N ALA A 456 -19.48 10.64 -5.60
CA ALA A 456 -18.05 10.36 -5.68
C ALA A 456 -17.33 10.48 -4.32
N ASN A 457 -17.86 9.80 -3.31
CA ASN A 457 -17.36 9.83 -1.92
C ASN A 457 -16.19 8.86 -1.68
N TYR A 458 -15.36 9.16 -0.68
CA TYR A 458 -14.25 8.31 -0.24
C TYR A 458 -13.21 8.02 -1.33
N ASN A 459 -13.08 8.92 -2.31
CA ASN A 459 -12.07 8.82 -3.34
C ASN A 459 -10.84 9.66 -2.99
N TRP A 460 -9.66 9.22 -3.41
CA TRP A 460 -8.49 10.07 -3.46
C TRP A 460 -8.45 10.80 -4.78
N TRP A 461 -8.47 12.11 -4.68
CA TRP A 461 -8.46 12.99 -5.84
C TRP A 461 -7.04 13.46 -6.19
N GLY A 462 -5.99 13.06 -5.47
CA GLY A 462 -4.67 13.68 -5.63
C GLY A 462 -4.58 15.06 -4.98
N THR A 463 -5.51 15.41 -4.09
CA THR A 463 -5.47 16.64 -3.28
C THR A 463 -6.17 16.41 -1.94
N ASN A 464 -5.70 17.09 -0.91
CA ASN A 464 -6.30 17.11 0.42
C ASN A 464 -7.47 18.10 0.55
N SER A 465 -7.59 19.04 -0.38
CA SER A 465 -8.71 20.00 -0.45
C SER A 465 -9.95 19.37 -1.06
N MET A 466 -11.11 20.01 -0.87
CA MET A 466 -12.33 19.60 -1.58
C MET A 466 -12.09 19.62 -3.10
N PRO A 467 -12.48 18.58 -3.86
CA PRO A 467 -12.27 18.57 -5.31
C PRO A 467 -13.06 19.70 -5.98
N SER A 468 -12.35 20.56 -6.72
CA SER A 468 -12.91 21.75 -7.36
C SER A 468 -13.85 21.43 -8.52
N SER A 469 -14.67 22.41 -8.90
CA SER A 469 -15.56 22.35 -10.09
C SER A 469 -14.79 22.07 -11.39
N GLN A 470 -13.54 22.53 -11.49
CA GLN A 470 -12.65 22.18 -12.61
C GLN A 470 -12.50 20.66 -12.77
N ARG A 471 -12.52 19.90 -11.67
CA ARG A 471 -12.26 18.45 -11.69
C ARG A 471 -13.51 17.58 -11.64
N LYS A 472 -14.66 18.15 -11.28
CA LYS A 472 -15.93 17.44 -11.26
C LYS A 472 -17.11 18.37 -11.59
N VAL A 473 -17.97 17.93 -12.50
CA VAL A 473 -19.16 18.68 -12.94
C VAL A 473 -20.42 17.89 -12.59
N ASN A 474 -21.34 18.51 -11.83
CA ASN A 474 -22.58 17.91 -11.31
C ASN A 474 -22.35 16.62 -10.48
N VAL A 475 -21.30 16.61 -9.66
CA VAL A 475 -20.91 15.46 -8.83
C VAL A 475 -21.01 15.79 -7.34
N VAL A 476 -21.81 15.02 -6.63
CA VAL A 476 -21.93 15.09 -5.16
C VAL A 476 -20.71 14.43 -4.51
N THR A 477 -19.97 15.20 -3.73
CA THR A 477 -18.85 14.73 -2.90
C THR A 477 -18.99 15.36 -1.53
N LYS A 478 -19.25 14.56 -0.51
CA LYS A 478 -19.30 14.97 0.90
C LYS A 478 -18.05 14.53 1.69
N ASN A 479 -17.38 13.47 1.21
CA ASN A 479 -16.24 12.84 1.86
C ASN A 479 -15.14 12.52 0.84
N TRP A 480 -13.88 12.82 1.13
CA TRP A 480 -12.72 12.43 0.31
C TRP A 480 -11.58 11.89 1.17
N ILE A 481 -10.70 11.09 0.57
CA ILE A 481 -9.53 10.56 1.28
C ILE A 481 -8.52 11.69 1.50
N TYR A 482 -7.80 11.64 2.63
CA TYR A 482 -6.77 12.60 3.00
C TYR A 482 -5.41 11.90 3.12
N PHE A 483 -4.37 12.52 2.58
CA PHE A 483 -2.98 12.05 2.66
C PHE A 483 -2.14 12.96 3.57
N LYS A 484 -1.43 12.39 4.54
CA LYS A 484 -0.59 13.15 5.48
C LYS A 484 0.75 12.48 5.72
N ILE A 485 1.82 13.27 5.74
CA ILE A 485 3.07 12.92 6.41
C ILE A 485 3.11 13.56 7.81
N SER A 486 3.72 12.86 8.77
CA SER A 486 4.04 13.38 10.09
C SER A 486 5.36 12.81 10.60
N SER A 487 6.08 13.62 11.37
CA SER A 487 7.31 13.27 12.09
C SER A 487 7.28 13.93 13.48
N PRO A 488 8.10 13.49 14.46
CA PRO A 488 8.28 14.19 15.73
C PRO A 488 8.75 15.63 15.51
N SER A 489 8.41 16.57 16.41
CA SER A 489 8.90 17.96 16.33
C SER A 489 10.43 18.06 16.48
N SER A 490 11.02 17.21 17.34
CA SER A 490 12.46 17.14 17.54
C SER A 490 12.94 15.75 17.96
N LYS A 491 14.22 15.45 17.70
CA LYS A 491 14.93 14.24 18.13
C LYS A 491 16.39 14.55 18.45
N TYR A 492 17.06 13.67 19.19
CA TYR A 492 18.52 13.78 19.37
C TYR A 492 19.30 13.03 18.30
N ILE A 493 20.57 13.41 18.11
CA ILE A 493 21.52 12.68 17.26
C ILE A 493 21.53 11.18 17.64
N ASN A 494 21.57 10.33 16.61
CA ASN A 494 21.54 8.87 16.66
C ASN A 494 20.27 8.22 17.24
N GLU A 495 19.27 9.00 17.66
CA GLU A 495 17.95 8.47 18.01
C GLU A 495 17.13 8.07 16.79
N VAL A 496 16.21 7.12 16.98
CA VAL A 496 15.24 6.75 15.96
C VAL A 496 14.18 7.84 15.83
N CYS A 497 14.10 8.43 14.64
CA CYS A 497 13.03 9.29 14.19
C CYS A 497 12.09 8.48 13.28
N GLU A 498 10.84 8.34 13.70
CA GLU A 498 9.81 7.63 12.92
C GLU A 498 9.03 8.62 12.05
N ILE A 499 9.13 8.45 10.73
CA ILE A 499 8.40 9.24 9.74
C ILE A 499 7.20 8.40 9.31
N THR A 500 6.00 8.93 9.50
CA THR A 500 4.76 8.23 9.17
C THR A 500 4.06 8.92 8.01
N THR A 501 3.79 8.18 6.94
CA THR A 501 2.78 8.57 5.94
C THR A 501 1.48 7.82 6.19
N THR A 502 0.37 8.53 6.00
CA THR A 502 -0.98 8.06 6.29
C THR A 502 -1.90 8.38 5.12
N PHE A 503 -2.67 7.36 4.74
CA PHE A 503 -3.69 7.34 3.71
C PHE A 503 -4.90 6.57 4.25
N ASN A 504 -5.26 6.89 5.50
CA ASN A 504 -6.26 6.22 6.33
C ASN A 504 -7.27 7.18 6.98
N LYS A 505 -7.30 8.43 6.52
CA LYS A 505 -8.26 9.44 7.00
C LYS A 505 -9.22 9.84 5.88
N VAL A 506 -10.44 10.16 6.27
CA VAL A 506 -11.43 10.85 5.44
C VAL A 506 -11.59 12.28 5.94
N TYR A 507 -11.72 13.21 5.01
CA TYR A 507 -12.08 14.60 5.29
C TYR A 507 -13.45 14.91 4.69
N ASN A 508 -14.27 15.63 5.46
CA ASN A 508 -15.61 16.09 5.08
C ASN A 508 -15.70 17.62 4.88
N GLY A 509 -14.57 18.32 4.89
CA GLY A 509 -14.48 19.78 4.87
C GLY A 509 -14.45 20.45 6.24
N LYS A 510 -14.65 19.70 7.35
CA LYS A 510 -14.56 20.21 8.74
C LYS A 510 -13.67 19.36 9.64
N THR A 511 -13.78 18.03 9.56
CA THR A 511 -13.15 17.09 10.50
C THR A 511 -12.48 15.92 9.78
N LEU A 512 -11.32 15.47 10.28
CA LEU A 512 -10.63 14.26 9.84
C LEU A 512 -11.04 13.05 10.69
N THR A 513 -11.59 12.01 10.07
CA THR A 513 -11.98 10.75 10.74
C THR A 513 -11.17 9.57 10.22
N ASP A 514 -11.01 8.52 11.03
CA ASP A 514 -10.37 7.26 10.59
C ASP A 514 -11.21 6.52 9.55
N TYR A 515 -10.52 5.77 8.68
CA TYR A 515 -11.14 5.08 7.55
C TYR A 515 -10.56 3.69 7.31
N ASN A 516 -11.42 2.75 6.88
CA ASN A 516 -11.03 1.38 6.56
C ASN A 516 -10.26 1.32 5.23
N THR A 517 -8.94 1.17 5.32
CA THR A 517 -8.04 1.25 4.16
C THR A 517 -7.91 -0.02 3.37
N LYS A 518 -8.43 -1.16 3.87
CA LYS A 518 -8.56 -2.41 3.08
C LYS A 518 -9.43 -2.23 1.83
N LEU A 519 -10.19 -1.14 1.77
CA LEU A 519 -11.04 -0.79 0.64
C LEU A 519 -10.34 0.07 -0.43
N LEU A 520 -9.17 0.66 -0.14
CA LEU A 520 -8.48 1.61 -1.02
C LEU A 520 -7.39 0.90 -1.87
N PRO A 521 -7.16 1.31 -3.13
CA PRO A 521 -5.94 0.98 -3.85
C PRO A 521 -4.73 1.57 -3.13
N ALA A 522 -3.57 0.95 -3.34
CA ALA A 522 -2.30 1.50 -2.87
C ALA A 522 -1.94 2.78 -3.67
N LEU A 523 -1.52 3.83 -2.96
CA LEU A 523 -1.06 5.09 -3.55
C LEU A 523 0.47 5.08 -3.70
N PRO A 524 1.05 5.25 -4.91
CA PRO A 524 2.49 5.48 -5.05
C PRO A 524 2.93 6.82 -4.47
N VAL A 525 4.00 6.80 -3.68
CA VAL A 525 4.58 7.95 -2.98
C VAL A 525 6.10 7.96 -3.13
N LYS A 526 6.66 9.14 -3.39
CA LYS A 526 8.10 9.44 -3.30
C LYS A 526 8.35 10.32 -2.07
N LEU A 527 9.21 9.90 -1.14
CA LEU A 527 9.69 10.71 -0.02
C LEU A 527 11.13 11.16 -0.28
N THR A 528 11.38 12.47 -0.25
CA THR A 528 12.72 13.05 -0.16
C THR A 528 13.00 13.46 1.29
N VAL A 529 14.18 13.12 1.78
CA VAL A 529 14.70 13.45 3.12
C VAL A 529 15.97 14.25 2.96
N ASN A 530 16.02 15.47 3.52
CA ASN A 530 17.20 16.34 3.44
C ASN A 530 17.45 17.03 4.80
N GLY A 531 18.64 16.84 5.36
CA GLY A 531 19.11 17.43 6.62
C GLY A 531 19.67 16.38 7.60
N GLY A 532 20.22 16.81 8.73
CA GLY A 532 20.68 15.91 9.80
C GLY A 532 21.78 14.91 9.39
N GLY A 533 22.56 15.25 8.35
CA GLY A 533 23.58 14.36 7.77
C GLY A 533 23.07 13.39 6.70
N ILE A 534 21.81 13.49 6.26
CA ILE A 534 21.21 12.62 5.24
C ILE A 534 20.63 13.42 4.07
N ASN A 535 20.87 12.94 2.85
CA ASN A 535 20.12 13.30 1.65
C ASN A 535 19.72 12.00 0.93
N LYS A 536 18.44 11.61 0.98
CA LYS A 536 17.95 10.32 0.44
C LYS A 536 16.54 10.43 -0.15
N ILE A 537 16.25 9.54 -1.10
CA ILE A 537 14.93 9.38 -1.74
C ILE A 537 14.41 7.96 -1.48
N TYR A 538 13.14 7.83 -1.14
CA TYR A 538 12.44 6.57 -0.93
C TYR A 538 11.18 6.52 -1.80
N ASN A 539 11.01 5.47 -2.60
CA ASN A 539 9.80 5.22 -3.38
C ASN A 539 9.05 4.02 -2.79
N TYR A 540 7.76 4.17 -2.50
CA TYR A 540 6.93 3.11 -1.92
C TYR A 540 5.44 3.33 -2.19
N ASN A 541 4.65 2.27 -1.99
CA ASN A 541 3.20 2.35 -2.03
C ASN A 541 2.63 2.47 -0.60
N VAL A 542 1.60 3.30 -0.43
CA VAL A 542 0.87 3.48 0.83
C VAL A 542 -0.54 2.90 0.70
N ALA A 543 -0.84 1.90 1.52
CA ALA A 543 -2.19 1.37 1.72
C ALA A 543 -2.52 1.48 3.22
N GLY A 544 -3.12 2.60 3.62
CA GLY A 544 -3.24 2.97 5.02
C GLY A 544 -2.00 3.66 5.57
N THR A 545 -1.29 3.05 6.51
CA THR A 545 -0.16 3.69 7.19
C THR A 545 1.15 3.05 6.81
N LYS A 546 2.16 3.86 6.43
CA LYS A 546 3.52 3.41 6.20
C LYS A 546 4.49 4.21 7.06
N LYS A 547 5.28 3.50 7.86
CA LYS A 547 6.33 4.06 8.73
C LYS A 547 7.71 3.83 8.11
N ILE A 548 8.60 4.80 8.27
CA ILE A 548 10.02 4.73 7.90
C ILE A 548 10.82 5.25 9.09
N SER A 549 11.72 4.42 9.62
CA SER A 549 12.56 4.75 10.78
C SER A 549 13.95 5.16 10.30
N LEU A 550 14.37 6.39 10.64
CA LEU A 550 15.70 6.92 10.31
C LEU A 550 16.46 7.32 11.58
N LYS A 551 17.78 7.38 11.50
CA LYS A 551 18.67 8.00 12.50
C LYS A 551 19.46 9.11 11.81
N PHE A 552 19.75 10.19 12.54
CA PHE A 552 20.45 11.37 12.01
C PHE A 552 21.75 11.60 12.78
N THR A 553 22.81 11.96 12.07
CA THR A 553 24.19 12.04 12.61
C THR A 553 24.68 13.47 12.84
N LYS A 554 23.96 14.48 12.33
CA LYS A 554 24.26 15.90 12.52
C LYS A 554 23.05 16.66 13.06
N GLU A 555 23.30 17.78 13.73
CA GLU A 555 22.26 18.71 14.17
C GLU A 555 21.55 19.41 12.98
N GLY A 556 20.46 20.11 13.29
CA GLY A 556 19.75 20.98 12.36
C GLY A 556 18.37 20.45 11.96
N VAL A 557 17.67 21.21 11.11
CA VAL A 557 16.32 20.85 10.66
C VAL A 557 16.39 19.82 9.53
N VAL A 558 15.79 18.65 9.74
CA VAL A 558 15.53 17.67 8.68
C VAL A 558 14.17 18.00 8.06
N ASN A 559 14.16 18.15 6.73
CA ASN A 559 12.95 18.37 5.95
C ASN A 559 12.54 17.08 5.23
N PHE A 560 11.26 16.71 5.38
CA PHE A 560 10.62 15.59 4.70
C PHE A 560 9.64 16.13 3.66
N LYS A 561 9.90 15.85 2.38
CA LYS A 561 8.99 16.24 1.28
C LYS A 561 8.44 14.99 0.63
N THR A 562 7.13 14.77 0.76
CA THR A 562 6.43 13.66 0.09
C THR A 562 5.73 14.14 -1.15
N TYR A 563 5.96 13.46 -2.26
CA TYR A 563 5.32 13.69 -3.54
C TYR A 563 4.39 12.51 -3.82
N THR A 564 3.10 12.80 -3.90
CA THR A 564 2.15 11.99 -4.66
C THR A 564 2.15 12.49 -6.11
N PRO A 565 1.46 11.85 -7.07
CA PRO A 565 1.41 12.33 -8.45
C PRO A 565 0.84 13.74 -8.68
N ASN A 566 0.24 14.39 -7.65
CA ASN A 566 -0.38 15.72 -7.76
C ASN A 566 -0.17 16.70 -6.60
N ILE A 567 0.26 16.24 -5.42
CA ILE A 567 0.58 17.14 -4.30
C ILE A 567 1.92 16.80 -3.66
N THR A 568 2.58 17.86 -3.20
CA THR A 568 3.68 17.78 -2.25
C THR A 568 3.15 18.04 -0.85
N VAL A 569 3.44 17.15 0.10
CA VAL A 569 3.12 17.35 1.54
C VAL A 569 4.42 17.29 2.32
N ASN A 570 4.61 18.25 3.21
CA ASN A 570 5.86 18.45 3.95
C ASN A 570 5.70 18.12 5.44
N ALA A 571 6.78 17.67 6.07
CA ALA A 571 6.97 17.64 7.51
C ALA A 571 8.43 18.00 7.84
N ALA A 572 8.73 18.32 9.10
CA ALA A 572 10.09 18.62 9.53
C ALA A 572 10.35 18.11 10.96
N THR A 573 11.62 17.86 11.28
CA THR A 573 12.08 17.49 12.62
C THR A 573 13.41 18.19 12.91
N THR A 574 13.52 18.85 14.06
CA THR A 574 14.80 19.42 14.50
C THR A 574 15.65 18.35 15.19
N ILE A 575 16.87 18.13 14.71
CA ILE A 575 17.86 17.25 15.33
C ILE A 575 18.77 18.08 16.23
N LYS A 576 18.91 17.66 17.49
CA LYS A 576 19.72 18.30 18.53
C LYS A 576 20.86 17.37 18.98
N SER A 577 21.98 17.93 19.42
CA SER A 577 22.92 17.23 20.31
C SER A 577 22.22 16.86 21.62
N LYS A 578 22.65 15.75 22.24
CA LYS A 578 22.29 15.46 23.62
C LYS A 578 23.03 16.46 24.50
N ILE A 579 22.32 17.17 25.38
CA ILE A 579 22.92 18.08 26.35
C ILE A 579 23.87 17.26 27.24
N THR A 580 25.17 17.55 27.17
CA THR A 580 26.19 16.96 28.05
C THR A 580 26.09 17.57 29.45
N GLU A 581 26.29 16.77 30.50
CA GLU A 581 26.30 17.26 31.89
C GLU A 581 27.60 18.02 32.22
N GLY A 582 27.71 19.27 31.77
CA GLY A 582 28.78 20.20 32.13
C GLY A 582 28.42 21.15 33.30
N PRO A 583 29.42 21.87 33.86
CA PRO A 583 29.23 22.87 34.91
C PRO A 583 28.16 23.92 34.60
N VAL A 584 27.43 24.35 35.63
CA VAL A 584 26.29 25.27 35.48
C VAL A 584 26.74 26.72 35.42
N THR A 585 26.31 27.42 34.36
CA THR A 585 26.33 28.88 34.28
C THR A 585 24.89 29.37 34.30
N GLY A 586 24.42 29.76 35.48
CA GLY A 586 23.01 30.03 35.77
C GLY A 586 22.64 31.52 35.77
N VAL A 587 21.38 31.82 35.46
CA VAL A 587 20.80 33.17 35.61
C VAL A 587 19.42 33.10 36.25
N PHE A 588 19.16 33.89 37.29
CA PHE A 588 17.82 34.09 37.83
C PHE A 588 17.10 35.23 37.10
N LEU A 589 15.83 35.01 36.74
CA LEU A 589 14.99 35.96 36.02
C LEU A 589 13.71 36.22 36.82
N LYS A 590 13.53 37.46 37.28
CA LYS A 590 12.33 37.89 38.00
C LYS A 590 11.13 37.93 37.04
N MET A 591 9.94 37.73 37.60
CA MET A 591 8.69 37.98 36.89
C MET A 591 8.66 39.45 36.41
N ASN A 592 8.11 39.68 35.22
CA ASN A 592 8.03 40.99 34.55
C ASN A 592 9.37 41.66 34.17
N THR A 593 10.50 40.94 34.19
CA THR A 593 11.74 41.43 33.56
C THR A 593 11.61 41.36 32.03
N ASP A 594 11.94 42.45 31.33
CA ASP A 594 11.92 42.46 29.87
C ASP A 594 12.97 41.53 29.26
N ILE A 595 12.50 40.69 28.34
CA ILE A 595 13.30 39.71 27.61
C ILE A 595 12.84 39.65 26.15
N ASP A 596 13.82 39.49 25.27
CA ASP A 596 13.64 39.30 23.83
C ASP A 596 14.67 38.29 23.29
N THR A 597 14.72 38.14 21.97
CA THR A 597 15.71 37.29 21.28
C THR A 597 17.15 37.77 21.51
N ASN A 598 17.39 39.06 21.73
CA ASN A 598 18.73 39.60 21.95
C ASN A 598 19.24 39.31 23.36
N THR A 599 18.38 39.32 24.39
CA THR A 599 18.71 38.79 25.73
C THR A 599 19.14 37.33 25.64
N VAL A 600 18.42 36.48 24.90
CA VAL A 600 18.80 35.07 24.72
C VAL A 600 20.12 34.92 23.95
N LYS A 601 20.39 35.74 22.93
CA LYS A 601 21.72 35.76 22.26
C LYS A 601 22.85 36.10 23.24
N LYS A 602 22.65 37.08 24.14
CA LYS A 602 23.63 37.43 25.19
C LYS A 602 23.92 36.24 26.10
N TRP A 603 22.87 35.53 26.55
CA TRP A 603 23.01 34.31 27.35
C TRP A 603 23.81 33.21 26.62
N VAL A 604 23.49 32.94 25.35
CA VAL A 604 24.22 31.95 24.53
C VAL A 604 25.69 32.33 24.38
N ASN A 605 25.99 33.59 24.07
CA ASN A 605 27.36 34.09 23.92
C ASN A 605 28.15 34.06 25.24
N ALA A 606 27.48 34.29 26.37
CA ALA A 606 28.05 34.17 27.71
C ALA A 606 28.23 32.71 28.17
N GLY A 607 27.75 31.73 27.41
CA GLY A 607 27.80 30.32 27.79
C GLY A 607 26.85 29.93 28.93
N VAL A 608 25.76 30.68 29.14
CA VAL A 608 24.68 30.34 30.07
C VAL A 608 24.11 28.97 29.70
N THR A 609 23.95 28.10 30.71
CA THR A 609 23.40 26.75 30.57
C THR A 609 22.00 26.62 31.16
N ASP A 610 21.65 27.48 32.13
CA ASP A 610 20.42 27.36 32.92
C ASP A 610 19.81 28.73 33.23
N VAL A 611 18.50 28.86 33.03
CA VAL A 611 17.74 30.07 33.41
C VAL A 611 16.60 29.69 34.36
N TYR A 612 16.57 30.34 35.52
CA TYR A 612 15.63 30.13 36.61
C TYR A 612 14.56 31.24 36.58
N VAL A 613 13.41 30.94 35.98
CA VAL A 613 12.37 31.93 35.67
C VAL A 613 11.29 31.94 36.74
N GLN A 614 11.07 33.09 37.38
CA GLN A 614 10.10 33.18 38.46
C GLN A 614 8.68 32.82 38.02
N ALA A 615 8.03 31.96 38.78
CA ALA A 615 6.66 31.49 38.57
C ALA A 615 5.90 31.53 39.91
N LYS A 616 4.68 32.11 39.93
CA LYS A 616 3.98 32.46 41.17
C LYS A 616 2.80 31.53 41.42
N ALA A 617 2.95 30.65 42.42
CA ALA A 617 1.94 29.65 42.74
C ALA A 617 0.58 30.23 43.18
N SER A 618 0.57 31.32 43.96
CA SER A 618 -0.66 31.91 44.50
C SER A 618 -1.58 32.52 43.43
N THR A 619 -1.04 32.89 42.27
CA THR A 619 -1.80 33.39 41.10
C THR A 619 -1.74 32.42 39.92
N ASN A 620 -1.13 31.25 40.10
CA ASN A 620 -0.83 30.27 39.05
C ASN A 620 -0.11 30.89 37.82
N ASP A 621 0.74 31.90 38.04
CA ASP A 621 1.40 32.64 36.96
C ASP A 621 2.64 31.88 36.44
N VAL A 622 2.62 31.65 35.12
CA VAL A 622 3.66 30.99 34.33
C VAL A 622 3.88 31.70 32.98
N VAL A 623 3.42 32.96 32.83
CA VAL A 623 3.46 33.68 31.55
C VAL A 623 4.90 33.92 31.12
N GLN A 624 5.72 34.48 32.01
CA GLN A 624 7.15 34.72 31.76
C GLN A 624 7.91 33.41 31.49
N LEU A 625 7.61 32.34 32.23
CA LEU A 625 8.20 31.01 32.02
C LEU A 625 7.96 30.51 30.58
N LYS A 626 6.70 30.56 30.11
CA LYS A 626 6.36 30.17 28.74
C LYS A 626 7.04 31.05 27.67
N LYS A 627 7.17 32.37 27.94
CA LYS A 627 7.90 33.30 27.06
C LYS A 627 9.37 32.90 26.91
N VAL A 628 10.07 32.63 28.03
CA VAL A 628 11.48 32.18 28.02
C VAL A 628 11.64 30.85 27.28
N ILE A 629 10.80 29.85 27.58
CA ILE A 629 10.85 28.54 26.90
C ILE A 629 10.72 28.71 25.38
N SER A 630 9.84 29.59 24.92
CA SER A 630 9.67 29.87 23.49
C SER A 630 10.91 30.51 22.86
N LEU A 631 11.55 31.47 23.54
CA LEU A 631 12.76 32.14 23.06
C LEU A 631 13.99 31.20 23.08
N CYS A 632 14.13 30.36 24.11
CA CYS A 632 15.26 29.42 24.27
C CYS A 632 15.11 28.12 23.44
N LYS A 633 13.98 27.87 22.77
CA LYS A 633 13.61 26.59 22.12
C LYS A 633 14.67 26.01 21.17
N ASN A 634 15.44 26.88 20.50
CA ASN A 634 16.49 26.54 19.53
C ASN A 634 17.92 26.70 20.10
N THR A 635 18.05 26.79 21.42
CA THR A 635 19.33 26.88 22.14
C THR A 635 19.56 25.62 22.99
N ASN A 636 20.72 25.54 23.64
CA ASN A 636 21.05 24.52 24.64
C ASN A 636 20.81 24.99 26.09
N ILE A 637 20.12 26.12 26.28
CA ILE A 637 19.77 26.67 27.60
C ILE A 637 18.60 25.88 28.19
N ARG A 638 18.78 25.33 29.38
CA ARG A 638 17.75 24.69 30.20
C ARG A 638 16.90 25.74 30.90
N VAL A 639 15.58 25.57 30.92
CA VAL A 639 14.65 26.54 31.53
C VAL A 639 13.92 25.91 32.72
N HIS A 640 14.18 26.46 33.90
CA HIS A 640 13.63 25.99 35.18
C HIS A 640 12.60 26.98 35.72
N ALA A 641 11.55 26.48 36.35
CA ALA A 641 10.61 27.34 37.07
C ALA A 641 11.12 27.64 38.48
N TRP A 642 11.44 28.90 38.77
CA TRP A 642 11.81 29.40 40.10
C TRP A 642 10.54 29.70 40.89
N VAL A 643 10.27 28.90 41.92
CA VAL A 643 9.02 28.91 42.69
C VAL A 643 9.27 29.43 44.10
N ILE A 644 8.58 30.51 44.46
CA ILE A 644 8.58 31.06 45.83
C ILE A 644 7.62 30.21 46.69
N CYS A 645 8.17 29.52 47.70
CA CYS A 645 7.45 28.51 48.48
C CYS A 645 6.66 29.10 49.67
N PHE A 646 7.34 29.56 50.72
CA PHE A 646 6.68 29.92 51.99
C PHE A 646 6.67 31.42 52.30
N LYS A 647 7.36 32.26 51.51
CA LYS A 647 7.25 33.72 51.63
C LYS A 647 6.01 34.22 50.89
N THR A 648 5.04 34.73 51.64
CA THR A 648 3.78 35.32 51.15
C THR A 648 3.76 36.84 51.36
N SER A 649 2.72 37.52 50.89
CA SER A 649 2.43 38.92 51.24
C SER A 649 2.27 39.12 52.75
N ASN A 650 1.68 38.13 53.43
CA ASN A 650 1.29 38.20 54.84
C ASN A 650 2.39 37.61 55.76
N GLY A 651 3.65 37.59 55.30
CA GLY A 651 4.77 36.99 56.04
C GLY A 651 5.11 35.56 55.59
N PHE A 652 5.78 34.80 56.46
CA PHE A 652 6.14 33.41 56.19
C PHE A 652 5.04 32.44 56.63
N ASN A 653 4.67 31.51 55.76
CA ASN A 653 3.71 30.46 56.05
C ASN A 653 4.23 29.10 55.55
N ILE A 654 4.64 28.24 56.48
CA ILE A 654 5.09 26.86 56.22
C ILE A 654 3.98 25.82 56.47
N GLY A 655 2.75 26.26 56.78
CA GLY A 655 1.62 25.38 57.10
C GLY A 655 1.17 24.48 55.95
N SER A 656 0.45 23.41 56.29
CA SER A 656 0.03 22.34 55.37
C SER A 656 -0.77 22.83 54.16
N SER A 657 -1.55 23.91 54.32
CA SER A 657 -2.29 24.56 53.22
C SER A 657 -1.34 25.17 52.18
N GLN A 658 -0.35 25.95 52.61
CA GLN A 658 0.65 26.54 51.71
C GLN A 658 1.52 25.46 51.06
N GLN A 659 1.96 24.45 51.81
CA GLN A 659 2.68 23.30 51.24
C GLN A 659 1.87 22.59 50.15
N THR A 660 0.56 22.41 50.35
CA THR A 660 -0.34 21.79 49.37
C THR A 660 -0.52 22.66 48.12
N LEU A 661 -0.65 23.97 48.29
CA LEU A 661 -0.71 24.93 47.18
C LEU A 661 0.55 24.86 46.30
N ILE A 662 1.75 24.84 46.90
CA ILE A 662 3.02 24.74 46.13
C ILE A 662 3.15 23.38 45.43
N LYS A 663 2.85 22.27 46.11
CA LYS A 663 2.86 20.91 45.49
C LYS A 663 1.93 20.83 44.27
N ASN A 664 0.71 21.33 44.40
CA ASN A 664 -0.27 21.35 43.32
C ASN A 664 0.16 22.27 42.16
N PHE A 665 0.83 23.39 42.44
CA PHE A 665 1.40 24.24 41.41
C PHE A 665 2.55 23.56 40.67
N VAL A 666 3.51 22.95 41.39
CA VAL A 666 4.63 22.22 40.77
C VAL A 666 4.11 21.06 39.89
N ALA A 667 3.11 20.31 40.35
CA ALA A 667 2.47 19.23 39.57
C ALA A 667 1.80 19.71 38.26
N LYS A 668 1.49 21.00 38.13
CA LYS A 668 1.06 21.63 36.86
C LYS A 668 2.25 22.11 36.04
N VAL A 669 3.21 22.78 36.68
CA VAL A 669 4.39 23.39 36.04
C VAL A 669 5.26 22.36 35.32
N VAL A 670 5.53 21.20 35.94
CA VAL A 670 6.38 20.15 35.34
C VAL A 670 5.84 19.61 34.02
N LYS A 671 4.51 19.72 33.80
CA LYS A 671 3.82 19.26 32.59
C LYS A 671 3.86 20.28 31.44
N ILE A 672 4.43 21.47 31.65
CA ILE A 672 4.58 22.48 30.59
C ILE A 672 5.71 22.03 29.65
N PRO A 673 5.45 21.85 28.34
CA PRO A 673 6.48 21.41 27.40
C PRO A 673 7.66 22.39 27.35
N GLY A 674 8.87 21.89 27.61
CA GLY A 674 10.10 22.69 27.65
C GLY A 674 10.52 23.21 29.02
N VAL A 675 9.88 22.75 30.11
CA VAL A 675 10.42 22.91 31.48
C VAL A 675 11.44 21.80 31.76
N ASP A 676 12.68 22.18 32.07
CA ASP A 676 13.78 21.27 32.41
C ASP A 676 13.91 20.99 33.92
N GLY A 677 13.20 21.74 34.75
CA GLY A 677 13.20 21.54 36.19
C GLY A 677 12.47 22.63 36.98
N VAL A 678 12.54 22.52 38.31
CA VAL A 678 11.99 23.49 39.26
C VAL A 678 13.05 23.88 40.28
N CYS A 679 13.15 25.17 40.60
CA CYS A 679 14.03 25.71 41.64
C CYS A 679 13.18 26.25 42.79
N LEU A 680 13.33 25.65 43.97
CA LEU A 680 12.57 25.98 45.16
C LEU A 680 13.28 27.09 45.93
N ASP A 681 12.61 28.22 46.10
CA ASP A 681 13.10 29.36 46.86
C ASP A 681 12.14 29.71 48.00
N TYR A 682 12.66 30.29 49.07
CA TYR A 682 11.96 30.50 50.34
C TYR A 682 11.26 29.22 50.88
N ALA A 683 11.80 28.04 50.58
CA ALA A 683 11.43 26.78 51.24
C ALA A 683 12.17 26.71 52.60
N ARG A 684 11.73 27.55 53.55
CA ARG A 684 12.32 27.74 54.88
C ARG A 684 11.36 28.40 55.88
N TYR A 685 11.74 28.38 57.16
CA TYR A 685 11.22 29.27 58.20
C TYR A 685 11.71 30.72 58.00
N SER A 686 11.16 31.69 58.75
CA SER A 686 11.47 33.11 58.62
C SER A 686 12.91 33.49 58.95
N GLY A 687 13.56 32.78 59.90
CA GLY A 687 14.83 33.16 60.52
C GLY A 687 14.67 33.92 61.84
N THR A 688 13.48 34.46 62.12
CA THR A 688 13.25 35.41 63.22
C THR A 688 12.98 34.76 64.57
N ASN A 689 12.59 33.49 64.60
CA ASN A 689 12.36 32.73 65.83
C ASN A 689 12.89 31.29 65.66
N PRO A 690 14.09 30.97 66.19
CA PRO A 690 14.68 29.64 66.10
C PRO A 690 13.91 28.57 66.89
N SER A 691 13.19 28.92 67.97
CA SER A 691 12.57 27.93 68.86
C SER A 691 11.45 27.12 68.20
N ILE A 692 10.85 27.65 67.13
CA ILE A 692 9.80 26.99 66.34
C ILE A 692 10.34 26.22 65.12
N VAL A 693 11.66 26.22 64.89
CA VAL A 693 12.25 25.66 63.67
C VAL A 693 12.37 24.14 63.79
N ASN A 694 11.53 23.43 63.01
CA ASN A 694 11.65 22.00 62.79
C ASN A 694 12.14 21.71 61.34
N PRO A 695 13.42 21.35 61.13
CA PRO A 695 14.00 21.08 59.81
C PRO A 695 13.32 19.93 59.04
N ASN A 696 12.70 18.98 59.75
CA ASN A 696 12.02 17.85 59.11
C ASN A 696 10.81 18.30 58.27
N ILE A 697 10.17 19.42 58.61
CA ILE A 697 9.04 19.95 57.83
C ILE A 697 9.51 20.42 56.44
N VAL A 698 10.64 21.15 56.39
CA VAL A 698 11.24 21.58 55.12
C VAL A 698 11.71 20.37 54.31
N THR A 699 12.41 19.43 54.95
CA THR A 699 12.95 18.23 54.28
C THR A 699 11.84 17.34 53.71
N ASN A 700 10.76 17.09 54.47
CA ASN A 700 9.63 16.29 54.02
C ASN A 700 8.84 16.97 52.89
N PHE A 701 8.71 18.30 52.92
CA PHE A 701 8.12 19.06 51.82
C PHE A 701 8.93 18.91 50.53
N VAL A 702 10.27 19.08 50.60
CA VAL A 702 11.17 18.97 49.44
C VAL A 702 11.19 17.54 48.89
N LYS A 703 11.18 16.51 49.75
CA LYS A 703 10.99 15.11 49.36
C LYS A 703 9.71 14.88 48.56
N GLN A 704 8.59 15.46 48.99
CA GLN A 704 7.31 15.34 48.27
C GLN A 704 7.35 16.06 46.91
N ILE A 705 8.01 17.23 46.82
CA ILE A 705 8.23 17.92 45.55
C ILE A 705 9.11 17.08 44.61
N ASN A 706 10.19 16.47 45.11
CA ASN A 706 11.04 15.59 44.31
C ASN A 706 10.23 14.43 43.69
N ASN A 707 9.41 13.74 44.50
CA ASN A 707 8.54 12.66 44.01
C ASN A 707 7.58 13.15 42.90
N ILE A 708 6.99 14.34 43.04
CA ILE A 708 6.11 14.94 42.02
C ILE A 708 6.87 15.17 40.71
N VAL A 709 8.08 15.74 40.76
CA VAL A 709 8.88 16.06 39.57
C VAL A 709 9.38 14.77 38.89
N LYS A 710 10.00 13.87 39.66
CA LYS A 710 10.60 12.64 39.13
C LYS A 710 9.58 11.62 38.63
N SER A 711 8.34 11.63 39.15
CA SER A 711 7.25 10.80 38.62
C SER A 711 6.76 11.26 37.24
N HIS A 712 6.88 12.56 36.91
CA HIS A 712 6.57 13.05 35.57
C HIS A 712 7.70 12.80 34.57
N ASN A 713 8.93 13.19 34.93
CA ASN A 713 10.11 12.95 34.11
C ASN A 713 11.37 12.85 34.99
N LYS A 714 12.02 11.68 35.01
CA LYS A 714 13.25 11.44 35.79
C LYS A 714 14.40 12.39 35.43
N GLN A 715 14.41 12.96 34.23
CA GLN A 715 15.43 13.92 33.77
C GLN A 715 15.22 15.34 34.29
N GLN A 716 13.99 15.72 34.68
CA GLN A 716 13.72 17.06 35.21
C GLN A 716 14.43 17.24 36.56
N LYS A 717 15.07 18.39 36.76
CA LYS A 717 15.87 18.68 37.96
C LYS A 717 15.04 19.37 39.04
N VAL A 718 15.39 19.13 40.30
CA VAL A 718 14.93 19.87 41.47
C VAL A 718 16.13 20.62 42.04
N SER A 719 16.11 21.94 41.93
CA SER A 719 17.08 22.83 42.57
C SER A 719 16.47 23.46 43.82
N MET A 720 17.30 23.95 44.74
CA MET A 720 16.81 24.68 45.92
C MET A 720 17.76 25.80 46.34
N CYS A 721 17.21 27.02 46.45
CA CYS A 721 17.90 28.15 47.05
C CYS A 721 17.99 27.96 48.57
N VAL A 722 19.20 28.06 49.10
CA VAL A 722 19.47 27.92 50.54
C VAL A 722 20.27 29.09 51.08
N PHE A 723 20.08 29.38 52.36
CA PHE A 723 20.80 30.41 53.09
C PHE A 723 22.28 30.03 53.31
N ALA A 724 23.13 31.01 53.64
CA ALA A 724 24.60 30.93 53.56
C ALA A 724 25.29 30.68 54.91
N GLU A 725 24.52 30.65 56.01
CA GLU A 725 24.96 30.63 57.41
C GLU A 725 25.51 29.26 57.87
N LYS A 726 25.93 28.42 56.94
CA LYS A 726 26.53 27.10 57.20
C LYS A 726 25.60 26.25 58.09
N SER A 727 26.08 25.78 59.25
CA SER A 727 25.27 25.05 60.23
C SER A 727 24.08 25.86 60.75
N GLY A 728 24.18 27.19 60.80
CA GLY A 728 23.09 28.09 61.18
C GLY A 728 21.86 27.97 60.28
N SER A 729 22.02 27.56 59.01
CA SER A 729 20.89 27.38 58.09
C SER A 729 19.89 26.33 58.55
N LYS A 730 20.37 25.31 59.28
CA LYS A 730 19.50 24.33 59.97
C LYS A 730 18.72 25.00 61.11
N THR A 731 19.42 25.73 61.98
CA THR A 731 18.87 26.34 63.21
C THR A 731 17.87 27.47 62.93
N TYR A 732 18.18 28.40 62.03
CA TYR A 732 17.35 29.59 61.79
C TYR A 732 16.29 29.36 60.71
N TYR A 733 16.58 28.53 59.71
CA TYR A 733 15.76 28.41 58.49
C TYR A 733 15.17 27.02 58.28
N GLY A 734 15.56 26.02 59.07
CA GLY A 734 15.17 24.61 58.87
C GLY A 734 15.82 23.98 57.64
N GLN A 735 16.85 24.61 57.08
CA GLN A 735 17.54 24.16 55.87
C GLN A 735 18.77 23.32 56.25
N ASP A 736 18.54 22.05 56.56
CA ASP A 736 19.59 21.05 56.78
C ASP A 736 20.11 20.55 55.41
N TYR A 737 21.30 21.01 55.00
CA TYR A 737 21.84 20.68 53.68
C TYR A 737 22.01 19.17 53.45
N ALA A 738 22.45 18.44 54.48
CA ALA A 738 22.71 17.00 54.38
C ALA A 738 21.39 16.21 54.27
N ALA A 739 20.37 16.58 55.06
CA ALA A 739 19.05 15.94 54.99
C ALA A 739 18.27 16.30 53.71
N LEU A 740 18.47 17.50 53.16
CA LEU A 740 17.86 17.94 51.90
C LEU A 740 18.50 17.30 50.66
N SER A 741 19.81 17.05 50.71
CA SER A 741 20.61 16.69 49.54
C SER A 741 20.11 15.48 48.73
N PRO A 742 19.65 14.36 49.33
CA PRO A 742 19.07 13.23 48.59
C PRO A 742 17.84 13.58 47.72
N TYR A 743 17.18 14.71 47.98
CA TYR A 743 15.95 15.14 47.32
C TYR A 743 16.14 16.37 46.42
N VAL A 744 17.36 16.88 46.31
CA VAL A 744 17.71 18.09 45.55
C VAL A 744 18.85 17.75 44.59
N ASP A 745 18.61 17.79 43.28
CA ASP A 745 19.64 17.60 42.27
C ASP A 745 20.71 18.71 42.33
N VAL A 746 20.29 19.95 42.62
CA VAL A 746 21.16 21.14 42.65
C VAL A 746 20.93 22.01 43.89
N MET A 747 21.87 22.01 44.83
CA MET A 747 21.83 22.87 46.02
C MET A 747 22.41 24.25 45.68
N MET A 748 21.71 25.33 46.01
CA MET A 748 22.07 26.68 45.53
C MET A 748 22.21 27.69 46.68
N PRO A 749 23.40 27.79 47.32
CA PRO A 749 23.61 28.72 48.42
C PRO A 749 23.66 30.18 47.95
N MET A 750 22.89 31.05 48.62
CA MET A 750 22.83 32.50 48.38
C MET A 750 23.99 33.22 49.06
N ALA A 751 25.20 33.06 48.51
CA ALA A 751 26.44 33.60 49.08
C ALA A 751 26.63 35.10 48.72
N TYR A 752 25.68 35.93 49.15
CA TYR A 752 25.60 37.37 48.84
C TYR A 752 26.57 38.18 49.70
N ARG A 753 27.87 37.99 49.46
CA ARG A 753 28.90 38.48 50.38
C ARG A 753 28.88 39.99 50.65
N TYR A 754 28.29 40.82 49.80
CA TYR A 754 28.18 42.26 50.09
C TYR A 754 27.06 42.54 51.10
N ASP A 755 25.94 41.81 51.02
CA ASP A 755 24.85 41.89 52.02
C ASP A 755 25.29 41.34 53.38
N TYR A 756 26.19 40.35 53.40
CA TYR A 756 26.84 39.84 54.62
C TYR A 756 28.06 40.66 55.07
N ASN A 757 28.37 41.79 54.42
CA ASN A 757 29.56 42.63 54.66
C ASN A 757 30.88 41.82 54.73
N ALA A 758 31.10 40.93 53.76
CA ALA A 758 32.08 39.86 53.81
C ALA A 758 32.99 39.78 52.56
N GLY A 759 34.22 39.30 52.81
CA GLY A 759 35.25 39.09 51.80
C GLY A 759 35.15 37.77 51.03
N GLN A 760 36.06 37.57 50.08
CA GLN A 760 36.07 36.37 49.23
C GLN A 760 36.42 35.06 49.96
N ASN A 761 37.19 35.15 51.06
CA ASN A 761 37.45 33.99 51.93
C ASN A 761 36.16 33.44 52.54
N TRP A 762 35.20 34.30 52.89
CA TRP A 762 33.87 33.88 53.36
C TRP A 762 33.08 33.20 52.25
N LEU A 763 33.04 33.79 51.04
CA LEU A 763 32.37 33.20 49.87
C LEU A 763 32.90 31.79 49.56
N LYS A 764 34.22 31.61 49.55
CA LYS A 764 34.86 30.30 49.37
C LYS A 764 34.50 29.33 50.48
N SER A 765 34.54 29.79 51.74
CA SER A 765 34.26 28.98 52.92
C SER A 765 32.79 28.51 53.01
N VAL A 766 31.82 29.37 52.66
CA VAL A 766 30.40 29.00 52.54
C VAL A 766 30.21 27.98 51.42
N THR A 767 30.77 28.25 50.24
CA THR A 767 30.67 27.34 49.08
C THR A 767 31.20 25.95 49.43
N ASN A 768 32.41 25.89 49.99
CA ASN A 768 33.06 24.64 50.37
C ASN A 768 32.29 23.87 51.46
N TYR A 769 31.73 24.58 52.44
CA TYR A 769 30.89 23.98 53.47
C TYR A 769 29.64 23.32 52.86
N VAL A 770 28.93 24.02 51.97
CA VAL A 770 27.72 23.48 51.33
C VAL A 770 28.05 22.32 50.39
N VAL A 771 29.19 22.36 49.69
CA VAL A 771 29.72 21.24 48.88
C VAL A 771 29.99 20.00 49.74
N LYS A 772 30.56 20.18 50.94
CA LYS A 772 30.85 19.08 51.87
C LYS A 772 29.57 18.44 52.44
N GLU A 773 28.59 19.24 52.83
CA GLU A 773 27.36 18.75 53.45
C GLU A 773 26.35 18.19 52.43
N ALA A 774 26.23 18.80 51.24
CA ALA A 774 25.26 18.41 50.22
C ALA A 774 25.74 17.23 49.33
N LYS A 775 26.16 16.12 49.94
CA LYS A 775 26.88 14.98 49.33
C LYS A 775 26.23 14.35 48.08
N TYR A 776 24.90 14.45 47.92
CA TYR A 776 24.15 13.88 46.80
C TYR A 776 23.70 14.92 45.76
N SER A 777 24.01 16.20 46.00
CA SER A 777 23.61 17.33 45.16
C SER A 777 24.81 17.94 44.46
N LYS A 778 24.62 18.44 43.24
CA LYS A 778 25.58 19.38 42.65
C LYS A 778 25.39 20.75 43.32
N VAL A 779 26.46 21.44 43.71
CA VAL A 779 26.33 22.78 44.32
C VAL A 779 26.54 23.88 43.29
N VAL A 780 25.58 24.80 43.17
CA VAL A 780 25.65 25.96 42.26
C VAL A 780 25.49 27.22 43.07
N THR A 781 26.61 27.86 43.42
CA THR A 781 26.62 29.03 44.29
C THR A 781 25.96 30.22 43.61
N ILE A 782 24.99 30.84 44.27
CA ILE A 782 24.31 32.02 43.77
C ILE A 782 25.11 33.26 44.17
N LEU A 783 25.53 34.02 43.16
CA LEU A 783 26.31 35.24 43.30
C LEU A 783 25.39 36.46 43.22
N GLN A 784 25.63 37.38 44.15
CA GLN A 784 25.04 38.72 44.15
C GLN A 784 25.50 39.50 42.91
N THR A 785 24.63 40.33 42.33
CA THR A 785 24.95 41.14 41.14
C THR A 785 24.87 42.66 41.35
N TYR A 786 24.37 43.10 42.50
CA TYR A 786 24.13 44.50 42.85
C TYR A 786 24.37 44.70 44.35
N ILE A 787 24.58 45.94 44.78
CA ILE A 787 24.54 46.35 46.19
C ILE A 787 23.25 47.14 46.41
N GLU A 788 22.55 46.96 47.53
CA GLU A 788 21.40 47.79 47.89
C GLU A 788 21.87 49.05 48.64
N LYS A 789 21.48 50.24 48.14
CA LYS A 789 21.85 51.53 48.75
C LYS A 789 20.66 52.48 48.69
N GLY A 790 19.97 52.68 49.82
CA GLY A 790 18.86 53.63 49.95
C GLY A 790 17.71 53.38 48.96
N GLY A 791 17.34 52.11 48.73
CA GLY A 791 16.31 51.73 47.74
C GLY A 791 16.79 51.71 46.28
N SER A 792 18.04 52.11 46.00
CA SER A 792 18.68 51.90 44.70
C SER A 792 19.46 50.58 44.66
N TYR A 793 19.63 50.02 43.45
CA TYR A 793 20.31 48.74 43.20
C TYR A 793 21.50 48.88 42.23
N PRO A 794 22.55 49.67 42.56
CA PRO A 794 23.76 49.77 41.74
C PRO A 794 24.38 48.40 41.45
N LYS A 795 24.67 48.15 40.17
CA LYS A 795 25.28 46.90 39.68
C LYS A 795 26.72 46.77 40.18
N LEU A 796 27.14 45.55 40.51
CA LEU A 796 28.52 45.27 40.89
C LEU A 796 29.49 45.42 39.69
N PRO A 797 30.74 45.85 39.92
CA PRO A 797 31.76 45.91 38.89
C PRO A 797 32.02 44.56 38.21
N VAL A 798 32.40 44.59 36.93
CA VAL A 798 32.71 43.38 36.15
C VAL A 798 33.87 42.58 36.76
N SER A 799 34.86 43.26 37.34
CA SER A 799 35.97 42.64 38.08
C SER A 799 35.48 41.82 39.29
N SER A 800 34.54 42.36 40.06
CA SER A 800 33.92 41.68 41.19
C SER A 800 33.20 40.41 40.77
N LEU A 801 32.31 40.48 39.75
CA LEU A 801 31.57 39.31 39.28
C LEU A 801 32.50 38.22 38.73
N LYS A 802 33.56 38.59 37.98
CA LYS A 802 34.58 37.67 37.49
C LYS A 802 35.36 36.99 38.61
N SER A 803 35.73 37.75 39.64
CA SER A 803 36.50 37.24 40.77
C SER A 803 35.64 36.34 41.67
N ASP A 804 34.41 36.75 42.00
CA ASP A 804 33.50 35.98 42.83
C ASP A 804 33.08 34.65 42.16
N ALA A 805 32.92 34.63 40.83
CA ALA A 805 32.72 33.39 40.07
C ALA A 805 33.93 32.43 40.18
N LYS A 806 35.17 32.92 39.98
CA LYS A 806 36.39 32.13 40.19
C LYS A 806 36.49 31.59 41.62
N VAL A 807 36.18 32.42 42.61
CA VAL A 807 36.25 32.05 44.03
C VAL A 807 35.25 30.94 44.35
N ALA A 808 34.00 31.04 43.87
CA ALA A 808 32.99 30.00 44.04
C ALA A 808 33.39 28.66 43.38
N MET A 809 33.89 28.69 42.14
CA MET A 809 34.40 27.49 41.47
C MET A 809 35.57 26.87 42.27
N SER A 810 36.53 27.69 42.74
CA SER A 810 37.64 27.25 43.59
C SER A 810 37.23 26.71 44.97
N GLY A 811 35.99 26.97 45.41
CA GLY A 811 35.38 26.40 46.60
C GLY A 811 34.85 24.98 46.42
N GLY A 812 34.84 24.47 45.18
CA GLY A 812 34.30 23.16 44.81
C GLY A 812 32.88 23.21 44.22
N SER A 813 32.35 24.39 43.87
CA SER A 813 31.03 24.49 43.25
C SER A 813 31.03 23.85 41.85
N TYR A 814 29.97 23.11 41.51
CA TYR A 814 29.71 22.59 40.15
C TYR A 814 29.34 23.70 39.14
N GLY A 815 29.24 24.94 39.60
CA GLY A 815 28.81 26.07 38.78
C GLY A 815 28.47 27.29 39.64
N TYR A 816 28.08 28.37 38.99
CA TYR A 816 27.57 29.56 39.66
C TYR A 816 26.27 30.03 38.99
N ALA A 817 25.44 30.78 39.71
CA ALA A 817 24.25 31.42 39.18
C ALA A 817 24.21 32.91 39.54
N LEU A 818 23.85 33.78 38.60
CA LEU A 818 23.78 35.22 38.81
C LEU A 818 22.38 35.66 39.25
N PHE A 819 22.27 36.36 40.39
CA PHE A 819 21.03 36.92 40.91
C PHE A 819 21.03 38.45 40.76
N ARG A 820 20.42 39.04 39.74
CA ARG A 820 19.48 38.50 38.74
C ARG A 820 19.58 39.28 37.42
N GLU A 821 19.00 38.76 36.34
CA GLU A 821 18.96 39.43 35.03
C GLU A 821 18.41 40.88 35.14
N GLY A 822 18.95 41.76 34.29
CA GLY A 822 18.75 43.22 34.39
C GLY A 822 19.71 43.92 35.37
N LEU A 823 20.16 43.25 36.43
CA LEU A 823 21.12 43.79 37.41
C LEU A 823 22.58 43.34 37.18
N ILE A 824 22.81 42.46 36.20
CA ILE A 824 24.15 42.06 35.76
C ILE A 824 24.80 43.23 34.99
N SER A 825 26.07 43.53 35.30
CA SER A 825 26.89 44.51 34.57
C SER A 825 27.58 43.90 33.36
N SER A 826 28.18 42.72 33.53
CA SER A 826 28.64 41.83 32.47
C SER A 826 28.72 40.39 32.98
N PHE A 827 28.67 39.42 32.06
CA PHE A 827 28.78 38.00 32.41
C PHE A 827 30.25 37.62 32.72
N PRO A 828 30.52 36.88 33.81
CA PRO A 828 31.80 36.20 34.00
C PRO A 828 32.04 35.13 32.92
N PRO A 829 33.27 34.60 32.78
CA PRO A 829 33.52 33.40 31.97
C PRO A 829 32.63 32.26 32.44
N ALA A 830 32.01 31.55 31.50
CA ALA A 830 31.16 30.39 31.79
C ALA A 830 31.87 29.38 32.72
N ALA A 831 31.12 28.78 33.64
CA ALA A 831 31.64 27.87 34.67
C ALA A 831 32.41 26.65 34.13
N LYS A 832 32.23 26.28 32.86
CA LYS A 832 33.01 25.23 32.18
C LYS A 832 34.43 25.68 31.77
N ASN A 833 34.74 26.96 31.89
CA ASN A 833 36.01 27.60 31.56
C ASN A 833 36.71 28.17 32.82
N LEU A 834 36.24 27.81 34.02
CA LEU A 834 36.71 28.25 35.34
C LEU A 834 36.98 27.04 36.24
#